data_AF-A0A956A4J7-F1
#
_entry.id   AF-A0A956A4J7-F1
#
_cell.length_a   1.000
_cell.length_b   1.000
_cell.length_c   1.000
_cell.angle_alpha   90.00
_cell.angle_beta   90.00
_cell.angle_gamma   90.00
#
_symmetry.space_group_name_H-M   'P 1'
#
loop_
_entity.id
_entity.type
_entity.pdbx_description
1 polymer ?
#
loop_
_entity_poly.entity_id
_entity_poly.type
_entity_poly.pdbx_seq_one_letter_code
_entity_poly.pdbx_strand_id
1 'polypeptide(L)'
;MKLLPLALAGLALGACARGPAPDVPLAGEPELTIDVAALGLAGVKDVVWDVEVLSGGGSPAVVWQRRLTSSTYGDGRGSASFVGPCDAAGGANTVRVWVVGLYDGAVSAAAAGAFAAGDDAGVGATSLAFDDPTADGPLEKPATCAPNADNAVRFDVTLMRPADHGFFDVAVTFDDIFCSAKLDCVPEMLHRPGGARDLTAVLAFACTSGGDTCLYADPVTLACDNGSWTVDPAAGPGNVAVAGPVLYGAAVYRGDEAYTAFEKQYWNVALGIDEAALAAAGDCTLTWGATASEGYWPDRALPAVSAYPVVTWSRQIVTDGALTCGSHPLNVVASGEAQASVRTEYARDAPRVFAASSCAPAEEPEPSSCDCPEGYTPNVDDTACVRELVTTPTSGGSLDVCAGFSEPWINYTYRGARFSTVLTPSAFEFVSPLEPGCTDPSTCVEVSAAPWTGRLNDVGVWACPGPDHETYVDPPFNQWIGFSRCIDIANAGEYMVGIAGDNHVMLRLDGQTLYQSVSSENFRAWNVLKVTLSAGTHTVELFGLNLDTLGSFGAEIAGPFPVGTLDTPAQMAAADYVGHIIFSTAPMRAGGSQFQVSTGASAATGLTCPDGFALELCDTPAVCVDRDETYCGIR
;
A
#
# COMPACT_ATOMS: atom_id res chain seq x y z
N MET A 1 36.62 -5.09 79.80
CA MET A 1 36.67 -5.69 78.45
C MET A 1 35.25 -5.66 77.90
N LYS A 2 35.05 -4.93 76.80
CA LYS A 2 33.73 -4.51 76.32
C LYS A 2 32.94 -5.67 75.70
N LEU A 3 31.67 -5.76 76.09
CA LEU A 3 30.61 -6.54 75.46
C LEU A 3 30.22 -5.90 74.12
N LEU A 4 29.98 -6.73 73.10
CA LEU A 4 29.30 -6.36 71.86
C LEU A 4 28.28 -7.48 71.54
N PRO A 5 27.00 -7.18 71.24
CA PRO A 5 26.03 -8.19 70.86
C PRO A 5 26.05 -8.42 69.33
N LEU A 6 25.97 -9.70 68.96
CA LEU A 6 25.85 -10.19 67.59
C LEU A 6 24.37 -10.12 67.18
N ALA A 7 24.05 -9.30 66.16
CA ALA A 7 22.71 -9.21 65.60
C ALA A 7 22.47 -10.39 64.64
N LEU A 8 21.35 -11.08 64.87
CA LEU A 8 20.84 -12.20 64.09
C LEU A 8 20.09 -11.65 62.87
N ALA A 9 20.65 -11.81 61.66
CA ALA A 9 19.96 -11.50 60.41
C ALA A 9 19.27 -12.77 59.89
N GLY A 10 17.94 -12.74 59.80
CA GLY A 10 17.15 -13.80 59.20
C GLY A 10 17.30 -13.81 57.68
N LEU A 11 17.71 -14.95 57.12
CA LEU A 11 17.55 -15.25 55.70
C LEU A 11 16.06 -15.51 55.41
N ALA A 12 15.42 -14.62 54.65
CA ALA A 12 14.19 -14.92 53.95
C ALA A 12 14.54 -15.57 52.60
N LEU A 13 14.10 -16.80 52.38
CA LEU A 13 14.11 -17.47 51.08
C LEU A 13 13.01 -16.83 50.21
N GLY A 14 13.39 -15.88 49.35
CA GLY A 14 12.54 -15.39 48.29
C GLY A 14 12.58 -16.34 47.09
N ALA A 15 11.51 -17.10 46.89
CA ALA A 15 11.28 -17.85 45.67
C ALA A 15 11.02 -16.88 44.51
N CYS A 16 11.94 -16.79 43.56
CA CYS A 16 11.66 -16.17 42.27
C CYS A 16 10.82 -17.15 41.45
N ALA A 17 9.51 -16.90 41.37
CA ALA A 17 8.68 -17.51 40.35
C ALA A 17 9.18 -17.02 38.98
N ARG A 18 9.78 -17.92 38.20
CA ARG A 18 10.00 -17.72 36.77
C ARG A 18 8.63 -17.55 36.12
N GLY A 19 8.34 -16.36 35.60
CA GLY A 19 7.29 -16.20 34.59
C GLY A 19 7.66 -17.01 33.34
N PRO A 20 6.67 -17.42 32.51
CA PRO A 20 6.96 -18.03 31.22
C PRO A 20 7.83 -17.06 30.41
N ALA A 21 8.97 -17.55 29.95
CA ALA A 21 9.79 -16.81 29.00
C ALA A 21 8.98 -16.62 27.70
N PRO A 22 9.15 -15.50 26.98
CA PRO A 22 8.63 -15.41 25.62
C PRO A 22 9.23 -16.54 24.80
N ASP A 23 8.37 -17.31 24.11
CA ASP A 23 8.79 -18.40 23.25
C ASP A 23 9.76 -17.86 22.18
N VAL A 24 11.02 -18.31 22.26
CA VAL A 24 11.99 -18.12 21.20
C VAL A 24 11.63 -19.13 20.11
N PRO A 25 11.41 -18.71 18.84
CA PRO A 25 11.10 -19.64 17.76
C PRO A 25 12.19 -20.71 17.66
N LEU A 26 11.78 -21.97 17.61
CA LEU A 26 12.70 -23.07 17.34
C LEU A 26 13.14 -22.95 15.87
N ALA A 27 14.44 -22.82 15.64
CA ALA A 27 15.00 -22.76 14.29
C ALA A 27 14.60 -24.02 13.49
N GLY A 28 13.87 -23.83 12.39
CA GLY A 28 13.50 -24.90 11.44
C GLY A 28 12.01 -25.25 11.34
N GLU A 29 11.11 -24.48 11.95
CA GLU A 29 9.66 -24.60 11.70
C GLU A 29 9.24 -23.71 10.50
N PRO A 30 8.31 -24.14 9.64
CA PRO A 30 7.80 -23.32 8.54
C PRO A 30 7.04 -22.09 9.06
N GLU A 31 7.30 -20.93 8.46
CA GLU A 31 6.74 -19.63 8.87
C GLU A 31 5.79 -19.06 7.80
N LEU A 32 4.86 -18.23 8.25
CA LEU A 32 3.81 -17.59 7.47
C LEU A 32 3.80 -16.10 7.79
N THR A 33 3.99 -15.26 6.77
CA THR A 33 3.91 -13.80 6.91
C THR A 33 2.48 -13.37 6.65
N ILE A 34 1.89 -12.59 7.55
CA ILE A 34 0.52 -12.08 7.42
C ILE A 34 0.61 -10.57 7.40
N ASP A 35 0.18 -9.97 6.29
CA ASP A 35 0.12 -8.52 6.12
C ASP A 35 -1.34 -8.08 6.07
N VAL A 36 -1.70 -7.11 6.91
CA VAL A 36 -2.98 -6.40 6.86
C VAL A 36 -2.67 -4.97 6.46
N ALA A 37 -3.17 -4.53 5.30
CA ALA A 37 -2.85 -3.23 4.74
C ALA A 37 -3.59 -2.06 5.42
N ALA A 38 -3.02 -0.86 5.29
CA ALA A 38 -3.39 0.36 6.01
C ALA A 38 -4.81 0.83 5.75
N LEU A 39 -5.33 1.55 6.74
CA LEU A 39 -6.56 2.34 6.69
C LEU A 39 -6.15 3.79 6.96
N GLY A 40 -6.06 4.63 5.92
CA GLY A 40 -5.76 6.06 6.04
C GLY A 40 -6.84 6.91 6.73
N LEU A 41 -7.58 6.32 7.68
CA LEU A 41 -8.78 6.88 8.26
C LEU A 41 -8.45 8.04 9.21
N ALA A 42 -9.01 9.21 8.95
CA ALA A 42 -8.83 10.36 9.82
C ALA A 42 -9.33 10.07 11.25
N GLY A 43 -8.47 10.38 12.23
CA GLY A 43 -8.76 10.16 13.65
C GLY A 43 -8.56 8.73 14.14
N VAL A 44 -8.12 7.80 13.29
CA VAL A 44 -7.65 6.47 13.72
C VAL A 44 -6.14 6.52 13.92
N LYS A 45 -5.67 6.07 15.08
CA LYS A 45 -4.24 5.94 15.44
C LYS A 45 -3.87 4.55 15.91
N ASP A 46 -4.84 3.64 15.96
CA ASP A 46 -4.56 2.22 16.11
C ASP A 46 -5.75 1.38 15.62
N VAL A 47 -5.45 0.18 15.15
CA VAL A 47 -6.43 -0.89 14.92
C VAL A 47 -5.92 -2.13 15.64
N VAL A 48 -6.85 -2.81 16.32
CA VAL A 48 -6.58 -4.08 16.99
C VAL A 48 -7.13 -5.19 16.12
N TRP A 49 -6.30 -6.20 15.87
CA TRP A 49 -6.60 -7.33 15.01
C TRP A 49 -6.51 -8.63 15.81
N ASP A 50 -7.40 -9.57 15.54
CA ASP A 50 -7.23 -10.96 15.95
C ASP A 50 -6.85 -11.79 14.73
N VAL A 51 -5.82 -12.63 14.88
CA VAL A 51 -5.30 -13.49 13.81
C VAL A 51 -5.25 -14.93 14.31
N GLU A 52 -5.80 -15.85 13.53
CA GLU A 52 -5.78 -17.29 13.80
C GLU A 52 -5.28 -18.03 12.55
N VAL A 53 -4.40 -19.02 12.75
CA VAL A 53 -3.96 -19.93 11.69
C VAL A 53 -4.41 -21.34 12.05
N LEU A 54 -5.20 -21.93 11.16
CA LEU A 54 -5.67 -23.30 11.27
C LEU A 54 -4.89 -24.22 10.32
N SER A 55 -4.57 -25.42 10.79
CA SER A 55 -3.95 -26.45 9.97
C SER A 55 -4.89 -26.93 8.86
N GLY A 56 -4.31 -27.38 7.75
CA GLY A 56 -5.06 -28.06 6.71
C GLY A 56 -5.58 -29.44 7.13
N GLY A 57 -6.53 -29.98 6.36
CA GLY A 57 -7.00 -31.37 6.47
C GLY A 57 -8.48 -31.53 6.84
N GLY A 58 -8.93 -32.78 7.02
CA GLY A 58 -10.34 -33.10 7.30
C GLY A 58 -10.85 -32.66 8.67
N SER A 59 -9.95 -32.28 9.58
CA SER A 59 -10.24 -31.74 10.91
C SER A 59 -9.23 -30.64 11.25
N PRO A 60 -9.48 -29.38 10.85
CA PRO A 60 -8.57 -28.26 11.10
C PRO A 60 -8.33 -28.06 12.60
N ALA A 61 -7.07 -27.86 13.00
CA ALA A 61 -6.68 -27.53 14.37
C ALA A 61 -5.98 -26.18 14.40
N VAL A 62 -6.11 -25.43 15.50
CA VAL A 62 -5.40 -24.16 15.68
C VAL A 62 -3.89 -24.45 15.74
N VAL A 63 -3.13 -23.91 14.79
CA VAL A 63 -1.67 -23.89 14.85
C VAL A 63 -1.24 -22.81 15.83
N TRP A 64 -1.74 -21.60 15.65
CA TRP A 64 -1.58 -20.50 16.61
C TRP A 64 -2.67 -19.45 16.43
N GLN A 65 -2.81 -18.59 17.44
CA GLN A 65 -3.70 -17.43 17.42
C GLN A 65 -3.07 -16.28 18.21
N ARG A 66 -3.30 -15.03 17.79
CA ARG A 66 -2.70 -13.86 18.42
C ARG A 66 -3.55 -12.61 18.20
N ARG A 67 -3.51 -11.72 19.19
CA ARG A 67 -4.00 -10.34 19.06
C ARG A 67 -2.85 -9.40 18.71
N LEU A 68 -3.03 -8.58 17.69
CA LEU A 68 -2.05 -7.62 17.17
C LEU A 68 -2.60 -6.20 17.31
N THR A 69 -1.71 -5.23 17.43
CA THR A 69 -2.05 -3.81 17.31
C THR A 69 -1.21 -3.20 16.19
N SER A 70 -1.82 -2.32 15.38
CA SER A 70 -1.10 -1.62 14.31
C SER A 70 0.05 -0.75 14.84
N SER A 71 -0.07 -0.24 16.07
CA SER A 71 1.01 0.54 16.71
C SER A 71 2.24 -0.29 17.11
N THR A 72 2.08 -1.60 17.35
CA THR A 72 3.19 -2.49 17.74
C THR A 72 3.74 -3.25 16.55
N TYR A 73 2.87 -3.64 15.62
CA TYR A 73 3.19 -4.56 14.52
C TYR A 73 3.01 -3.91 13.14
N GLY A 74 2.85 -2.59 13.04
CA GLY A 74 2.72 -1.91 11.76
C GLY A 74 2.90 -0.40 11.87
N ASP A 75 2.02 0.37 11.22
CA ASP A 75 2.17 1.81 10.99
C ASP A 75 1.49 2.70 12.05
N GLY A 76 0.79 2.11 13.03
CA GLY A 76 -0.06 2.86 13.97
C GLY A 76 -1.20 3.61 13.28
N ARG A 77 -1.61 3.17 12.10
CA ARG A 77 -2.70 3.72 11.27
C ARG A 77 -3.50 2.59 10.62
N GLY A 78 -3.51 1.42 11.23
CA GLY A 78 -4.32 0.28 10.81
C GLY A 78 -3.57 -0.88 10.17
N SER A 79 -2.38 -0.67 9.60
CA SER A 79 -1.61 -1.81 9.08
C SER A 79 -1.03 -2.65 10.20
N ALA A 80 -0.94 -3.96 10.00
CA ALA A 80 -0.14 -4.84 10.86
C ALA A 80 0.51 -5.95 10.03
N SER A 81 1.76 -6.27 10.32
CA SER A 81 2.49 -7.40 9.74
C SER A 81 3.00 -8.32 10.86
N PHE A 82 2.80 -9.62 10.70
CA PHE A 82 3.25 -10.61 11.68
C PHE A 82 3.70 -11.91 11.01
N VAL A 83 4.79 -12.48 11.49
CA VAL A 83 5.31 -13.79 11.06
C VAL A 83 5.05 -14.82 12.16
N GLY A 84 4.37 -15.92 11.81
CA GLY A 84 4.05 -17.00 12.74
C GLY A 84 4.17 -18.39 12.11
N PRO A 85 4.23 -19.47 12.91
CA PRO A 85 4.42 -20.82 12.38
C PRO A 85 3.21 -21.31 11.57
N CYS A 86 3.38 -22.31 10.72
CA CYS A 86 2.25 -22.97 10.06
C CYS A 86 2.46 -24.48 9.85
N ASP A 87 1.38 -25.21 9.57
CA ASP A 87 1.47 -26.67 9.35
C ASP A 87 1.76 -26.98 7.88
N ALA A 88 3.00 -27.31 7.56
CA ALA A 88 3.40 -27.72 6.20
C ALA A 88 3.02 -29.18 5.86
N ALA A 89 2.61 -30.00 6.83
CA ALA A 89 2.27 -31.41 6.62
C ALA A 89 0.76 -31.64 6.38
N GLY A 90 -0.10 -30.74 6.85
CA GLY A 90 -1.56 -30.86 6.83
C GLY A 90 -2.27 -30.46 5.53
N GLY A 91 -1.56 -29.93 4.53
CA GLY A 91 -2.15 -29.32 3.33
C GLY A 91 -2.29 -27.81 3.46
N ALA A 92 -3.23 -27.18 2.72
CA ALA A 92 -3.43 -25.74 2.80
C ALA A 92 -4.00 -25.35 4.18
N ASN A 93 -3.27 -24.50 4.91
CA ASN A 93 -3.70 -23.84 6.12
C ASN A 93 -4.81 -22.83 5.79
N THR A 94 -5.56 -22.41 6.80
CA THR A 94 -6.53 -21.31 6.70
C THR A 94 -6.11 -20.21 7.66
N VAL A 95 -5.89 -19.01 7.13
CA VAL A 95 -5.63 -17.80 7.92
C VAL A 95 -6.93 -17.06 8.11
N ARG A 96 -7.20 -16.64 9.33
CA ARG A 96 -8.40 -15.93 9.74
C ARG A 96 -8.02 -14.62 10.40
N VAL A 97 -8.67 -13.54 10.00
CA VAL A 97 -8.47 -12.20 10.56
C VAL A 97 -9.79 -11.61 10.99
N TRP A 98 -9.82 -11.00 12.17
CA TRP A 98 -10.92 -10.19 12.69
C TRP A 98 -10.46 -8.77 12.98
N VAL A 99 -11.35 -7.80 12.73
CA VAL A 99 -11.19 -6.43 13.22
C VAL A 99 -11.77 -6.39 14.63
N VAL A 100 -10.93 -6.19 15.64
CA VAL A 100 -11.39 -6.09 17.04
C VAL A 100 -11.89 -4.68 17.34
N GLY A 101 -11.26 -3.65 16.76
CA GLY A 101 -11.71 -2.28 16.93
C GLY A 101 -10.75 -1.24 16.37
N LEU A 102 -11.24 -0.01 16.25
CA LEU A 102 -10.51 1.18 15.79
C LEU A 102 -10.34 2.15 16.95
N TYR A 103 -9.18 2.77 17.10
CA TYR A 103 -8.88 3.61 18.27
C TYR A 103 -8.25 4.94 17.86
N ASP A 104 -8.56 6.01 18.59
CA ASP A 104 -8.04 7.38 18.35
C ASP A 104 -6.66 7.65 18.99
N GLY A 105 -6.10 6.63 19.62
CA GLY A 105 -4.79 6.60 20.25
C GLY A 105 -4.20 5.20 20.20
N ALA A 106 -2.88 5.10 20.41
CA ALA A 106 -2.18 3.82 20.45
C ALA A 106 -2.69 2.94 21.61
N VAL A 107 -3.02 1.70 21.30
CA VAL A 107 -3.41 0.65 22.24
C VAL A 107 -2.18 -0.19 22.53
N SER A 108 -1.68 -0.12 23.77
CA SER A 108 -0.56 -0.96 24.19
C SER A 108 -0.92 -2.45 24.13
N ALA A 109 0.07 -3.33 23.93
CA ALA A 109 -0.17 -4.79 23.94
C ALA A 109 -0.88 -5.31 25.21
N ALA A 110 -0.62 -4.72 26.37
CA ALA A 110 -1.31 -5.07 27.61
C ALA A 110 -2.78 -4.61 27.63
N ALA A 111 -3.06 -3.45 27.01
CA ALA A 111 -4.41 -2.90 26.88
C ALA A 111 -5.22 -3.59 25.77
N ALA A 112 -4.58 -4.16 24.75
CA ALA A 112 -5.28 -4.89 23.69
C ALA A 112 -5.97 -6.17 24.21
N GLY A 113 -5.51 -6.73 25.33
CA GLY A 113 -6.03 -7.99 25.87
C GLY A 113 -5.52 -9.21 25.11
N ALA A 114 -6.15 -10.36 25.35
CA ALA A 114 -5.83 -11.61 24.68
C ALA A 114 -6.69 -11.81 23.42
N PHE A 115 -6.27 -12.71 22.53
CA PHE A 115 -7.09 -13.13 21.39
C PHE A 115 -8.48 -13.57 21.83
N ALA A 116 -9.52 -13.10 21.14
CA ALA A 116 -10.91 -13.41 21.43
C ALA A 116 -11.79 -13.46 20.16
N ALA A 117 -11.22 -13.84 19.02
CA ALA A 117 -11.91 -13.99 17.73
C ALA A 117 -12.81 -12.79 17.36
N GLY A 118 -12.27 -11.58 17.49
CA GLY A 118 -12.96 -10.32 17.16
C GLY A 118 -13.70 -9.68 18.33
N ASP A 119 -13.89 -10.38 19.46
CA ASP A 119 -14.52 -9.80 20.65
C ASP A 119 -13.63 -8.72 21.29
N ASP A 120 -14.18 -7.52 21.51
CA ASP A 120 -13.50 -6.40 22.15
C ASP A 120 -13.46 -6.52 23.68
N ALA A 121 -14.08 -7.56 24.25
CA ALA A 121 -14.06 -7.84 25.67
C ALA A 121 -12.62 -7.92 26.22
N GLY A 122 -12.30 -6.98 27.12
CA GLY A 122 -10.99 -6.91 27.76
C GLY A 122 -10.01 -5.96 27.08
N VAL A 123 -10.39 -5.31 25.98
CA VAL A 123 -9.63 -4.17 25.46
C VAL A 123 -9.81 -2.99 26.43
N GLY A 124 -8.70 -2.49 26.96
CA GLY A 124 -8.65 -1.37 27.92
C GLY A 124 -8.88 0.02 27.29
N ALA A 125 -9.47 0.07 26.10
CA ALA A 125 -9.76 1.27 25.33
C ALA A 125 -11.14 1.15 24.68
N THR A 126 -11.78 2.28 24.36
CA THR A 126 -13.08 2.29 23.70
C THR A 126 -12.88 2.39 22.20
N SER A 127 -13.42 1.43 21.44
CA SER A 127 -13.39 1.50 19.99
C SER A 127 -14.23 2.69 19.49
N LEU A 128 -13.73 3.36 18.45
CA LEU A 128 -14.50 4.25 17.60
C LEU A 128 -15.62 3.45 16.93
N ALA A 129 -16.70 4.13 16.56
CA ALA A 129 -17.80 3.50 15.82
C ALA A 129 -17.37 3.20 14.37
N PHE A 130 -17.65 1.98 13.92
CA PHE A 130 -17.44 1.51 12.55
C PHE A 130 -18.40 0.35 12.25
N ASP A 131 -18.65 0.08 10.98
CA ASP A 131 -19.30 -1.15 10.55
C ASP A 131 -18.25 -2.26 10.46
N ASP A 132 -18.34 -3.26 11.34
CA ASP A 132 -17.34 -4.32 11.43
C ASP A 132 -17.48 -5.32 10.26
N PRO A 133 -16.48 -5.41 9.36
CA PRO A 133 -16.51 -6.37 8.26
C PRO A 133 -16.34 -7.81 8.72
N THR A 134 -16.13 -8.07 10.02
CA THR A 134 -15.94 -9.39 10.61
C THR A 134 -17.02 -9.77 11.63
N ALA A 135 -18.09 -8.98 11.73
CA ALA A 135 -19.22 -9.24 12.64
C ALA A 135 -19.90 -10.61 12.40
N ASP A 136 -19.99 -11.02 11.13
CA ASP A 136 -20.56 -12.32 10.73
C ASP A 136 -19.54 -13.47 10.69
N GLY A 137 -18.28 -13.21 11.08
CA GLY A 137 -17.18 -14.17 11.05
C GLY A 137 -15.90 -13.59 10.42
N PRO A 138 -14.76 -14.30 10.57
CA PRO A 138 -13.46 -13.81 10.10
C PRO A 138 -13.41 -13.57 8.59
N LEU A 139 -12.44 -12.76 8.17
CA LEU A 139 -11.91 -12.82 6.82
C LEU A 139 -11.00 -14.04 6.72
N GLU A 140 -11.18 -14.89 5.70
CA GLU A 140 -10.44 -16.13 5.56
C GLU A 140 -9.64 -16.17 4.26
N LYS A 141 -8.38 -16.61 4.31
CA LYS A 141 -7.60 -16.92 3.10
C LYS A 141 -6.87 -18.25 3.25
N PRO A 142 -6.85 -19.10 2.21
CA PRO A 142 -6.03 -20.29 2.22
C PRO A 142 -4.56 -19.92 2.10
N ALA A 143 -3.70 -20.65 2.81
CA ALA A 143 -2.26 -20.48 2.77
C ALA A 143 -1.57 -21.84 2.64
N THR A 144 -0.79 -22.02 1.57
CA THR A 144 0.02 -23.24 1.43
C THR A 144 1.36 -23.00 2.10
N CYS A 145 1.70 -23.84 3.06
CA CYS A 145 2.97 -23.75 3.75
C CYS A 145 3.99 -24.67 3.14
N ALA A 146 5.15 -24.11 2.78
CA ALA A 146 6.31 -24.87 2.39
C ALA A 146 7.29 -24.95 3.57
N PRO A 147 7.85 -26.14 3.88
CA PRO A 147 8.88 -26.26 4.91
C PRO A 147 10.03 -25.30 4.67
N ASN A 148 10.40 -24.49 5.68
CA ASN A 148 11.48 -23.50 5.63
C ASN A 148 11.31 -22.39 4.58
N ALA A 149 10.07 -22.01 4.26
CA ALA A 149 9.80 -20.87 3.40
C ALA A 149 8.63 -20.05 3.95
N ASP A 150 8.81 -18.73 3.95
CA ASP A 150 7.76 -17.80 4.31
C ASP A 150 6.72 -17.75 3.20
N ASN A 151 5.45 -17.87 3.57
CA ASN A 151 4.36 -17.66 2.63
C ASN A 151 3.57 -16.42 3.08
N ALA A 152 3.52 -15.40 2.22
CA ALA A 152 2.81 -14.17 2.51
C ALA A 152 1.30 -14.32 2.28
N VAL A 153 0.50 -13.88 3.24
CA VAL A 153 -0.97 -13.84 3.16
C VAL A 153 -1.40 -12.42 3.47
N ARG A 154 -1.85 -11.73 2.42
CA ARG A 154 -2.26 -10.34 2.51
C ARG A 154 -3.77 -10.20 2.69
N PHE A 155 -4.21 -9.38 3.63
CA PHE A 155 -5.58 -8.92 3.77
C PHE A 155 -5.68 -7.43 3.50
N ASP A 156 -6.45 -7.06 2.47
CA ASP A 156 -6.78 -5.67 2.19
C ASP A 156 -8.23 -5.43 2.64
N VAL A 157 -8.42 -4.53 3.61
CA VAL A 157 -9.72 -4.29 4.25
C VAL A 157 -10.05 -2.82 4.14
N THR A 158 -11.17 -2.48 3.51
CA THR A 158 -11.73 -1.13 3.53
C THR A 158 -12.81 -1.09 4.60
N LEU A 159 -12.81 -0.08 5.48
CA LEU A 159 -13.80 0.05 6.56
C LEU A 159 -14.71 1.25 6.34
N MET A 160 -15.99 1.08 6.68
CA MET A 160 -16.96 2.16 6.71
C MET A 160 -17.19 2.64 8.15
N ARG A 161 -17.29 3.97 8.32
CA ARG A 161 -17.53 4.62 9.63
C ARG A 161 -18.72 5.58 9.55
N PRO A 162 -19.49 5.74 10.64
CA PRO A 162 -20.46 6.82 10.73
C PRO A 162 -19.76 8.18 10.66
N ALA A 163 -20.27 9.07 9.81
CA ALA A 163 -19.91 10.48 9.85
C ALA A 163 -20.85 11.22 10.80
N ASP A 164 -20.32 11.93 11.80
CA ASP A 164 -21.11 12.79 12.70
C ASP A 164 -21.58 14.10 12.04
N HIS A 165 -21.35 14.24 10.73
CA HIS A 165 -21.77 15.37 9.93
C HIS A 165 -23.11 15.02 9.28
N GLY A 166 -24.18 15.76 9.63
CA GLY A 166 -25.47 15.65 8.93
C GLY A 166 -25.32 15.88 7.42
N PHE A 167 -26.35 15.56 6.62
CA PHE A 167 -26.36 15.73 5.15
C PHE A 167 -25.64 17.04 4.75
N PHE A 168 -24.45 16.88 4.15
CA PHE A 168 -23.27 17.75 4.27
C PHE A 168 -23.49 19.27 4.07
N ASP A 169 -23.11 20.08 5.07
CA ASP A 169 -22.96 21.56 4.95
C ASP A 169 -21.56 22.10 5.36
N VAL A 170 -20.68 21.29 5.98
CA VAL A 170 -19.28 21.67 6.26
C VAL A 170 -18.43 20.39 6.35
N ALA A 171 -17.40 20.26 5.51
CA ALA A 171 -16.42 19.17 5.59
C ALA A 171 -14.99 19.65 5.27
N VAL A 172 -14.03 19.02 5.95
CA VAL A 172 -12.58 19.18 5.89
C VAL A 172 -12.02 18.13 4.93
N THR A 173 -10.86 18.36 4.30
CA THR A 173 -10.20 17.44 3.37
C THR A 173 -9.78 16.13 4.08
N PHE A 174 -10.19 14.98 3.54
CA PHE A 174 -9.79 13.64 4.01
C PHE A 174 -9.55 12.72 2.82
N ASP A 175 -8.61 11.77 2.96
CA ASP A 175 -8.34 10.68 1.99
C ASP A 175 -9.40 9.55 2.09
N ASP A 176 -10.60 9.85 2.60
CA ASP A 176 -11.64 8.88 2.97
C ASP A 176 -12.90 9.07 2.10
N ILE A 177 -13.63 7.98 1.84
CA ILE A 177 -14.94 8.02 1.15
C ILE A 177 -16.06 8.11 2.18
N PHE A 178 -16.86 9.17 2.09
CA PHE A 178 -18.05 9.37 2.92
C PHE A 178 -19.31 9.19 2.09
N CYS A 179 -20.18 8.27 2.51
CA CYS A 179 -21.44 8.00 1.85
C CYS A 179 -22.64 8.30 2.74
N SER A 180 -23.71 8.75 2.12
CA SER A 180 -25.04 8.87 2.71
C SER A 180 -26.04 8.13 1.83
N ALA A 181 -26.94 7.40 2.46
CA ALA A 181 -27.97 6.63 1.78
C ALA A 181 -29.28 6.63 2.54
N LYS A 182 -30.39 6.51 1.80
CA LYS A 182 -31.73 6.35 2.38
C LYS A 182 -32.74 5.77 1.40
N LEU A 183 -33.85 5.27 1.95
CA LEU A 183 -35.09 4.96 1.24
C LEU A 183 -36.23 5.72 1.91
N ASP A 184 -36.89 6.59 1.14
CA ASP A 184 -38.05 7.34 1.59
C ASP A 184 -39.24 7.07 0.67
N CYS A 185 -40.41 6.81 1.25
CA CYS A 185 -41.67 6.90 0.52
C CYS A 185 -42.36 8.23 0.79
N VAL A 186 -42.46 9.05 -0.26
CA VAL A 186 -42.94 10.42 -0.18
C VAL A 186 -44.22 10.57 -1.02
N PRO A 187 -45.29 11.16 -0.47
CA PRO A 187 -46.46 11.49 -1.26
C PRO A 187 -46.14 12.63 -2.23
N GLU A 188 -46.79 12.62 -3.39
CA GLU A 188 -46.80 13.75 -4.33
C GLU A 188 -45.41 14.20 -4.86
N MET A 189 -44.55 13.27 -5.27
CA MET A 189 -43.23 13.61 -5.85
C MET A 189 -43.16 13.46 -7.37
N LEU A 190 -43.26 12.25 -7.92
CA LEU A 190 -43.16 11.99 -9.35
C LEU A 190 -44.48 12.32 -10.06
N HIS A 191 -44.42 12.87 -11.28
CA HIS A 191 -45.61 13.21 -12.05
C HIS A 191 -46.15 11.99 -12.80
N ARG A 192 -47.45 11.73 -12.68
CA ARG A 192 -48.19 10.82 -13.54
C ARG A 192 -48.28 11.38 -14.98
N PRO A 193 -48.58 10.55 -16.00
CA PRO A 193 -48.81 11.03 -17.37
C PRO A 193 -49.88 12.13 -17.51
N GLY A 194 -50.77 12.29 -16.52
CA GLY A 194 -51.77 13.38 -16.45
C GLY A 194 -51.32 14.65 -15.72
N GLY A 195 -50.06 14.72 -15.25
CA GLY A 195 -49.48 15.89 -14.58
C GLY A 195 -49.73 16.00 -13.07
N ALA A 196 -50.57 15.15 -12.48
CA ALA A 196 -50.69 15.04 -11.01
C ALA A 196 -49.43 14.37 -10.44
N ARG A 197 -48.98 14.81 -9.26
CA ARG A 197 -47.91 14.11 -8.53
C ARG A 197 -48.49 13.04 -7.62
N ASP A 198 -47.75 11.97 -7.39
CA ASP A 198 -48.25 10.83 -6.61
C ASP A 198 -47.16 10.16 -5.75
N LEU A 199 -47.55 9.12 -5.01
CA LEU A 199 -46.67 8.31 -4.18
C LEU A 199 -45.42 7.89 -4.94
N THR A 200 -44.27 8.11 -4.33
CA THR A 200 -42.95 7.83 -4.90
C THR A 200 -42.03 7.23 -3.86
N ALA A 201 -41.42 6.10 -4.17
CA ALA A 201 -40.28 5.57 -3.42
C ALA A 201 -38.99 6.18 -3.97
N VAL A 202 -38.18 6.79 -3.11
CA VAL A 202 -36.91 7.43 -3.47
C VAL A 202 -35.77 6.67 -2.80
N LEU A 203 -34.93 6.06 -3.62
CA LEU A 203 -33.65 5.51 -3.20
C LEU A 203 -32.58 6.55 -3.49
N ALA A 204 -31.95 7.07 -2.45
CA ALA A 204 -30.95 8.12 -2.57
C ALA A 204 -29.59 7.61 -2.08
N PHE A 205 -28.55 7.84 -2.87
CA PHE A 205 -27.18 7.50 -2.59
C PHE A 205 -26.29 8.68 -2.99
N ALA A 206 -25.44 9.14 -2.09
CA ALA A 206 -24.48 10.19 -2.39
C ALA A 206 -23.19 9.91 -1.65
N CYS A 207 -22.05 10.07 -2.33
CA CYS A 207 -20.75 9.95 -1.71
C CYS A 207 -19.84 11.11 -2.10
N THR A 208 -18.78 11.29 -1.32
CA THR A 208 -17.69 12.23 -1.57
C THR A 208 -16.39 11.61 -1.06
N SER A 209 -15.26 11.92 -1.69
CA SER A 209 -13.92 11.50 -1.29
C SER A 209 -12.94 12.68 -1.32
N GLY A 210 -11.69 12.44 -0.93
CA GLY A 210 -10.60 13.42 -1.02
C GLY A 210 -10.16 13.77 -2.44
N GLY A 211 -10.48 12.90 -3.40
CA GLY A 211 -10.24 13.05 -4.84
C GLY A 211 -11.50 12.80 -5.67
N ASP A 212 -11.33 12.25 -6.88
CA ASP A 212 -12.43 11.93 -7.79
C ASP A 212 -13.36 10.90 -7.16
N THR A 213 -14.62 11.26 -6.95
CA THR A 213 -15.59 10.31 -6.40
C THR A 213 -16.26 9.54 -7.52
N CYS A 214 -16.23 8.21 -7.47
CA CYS A 214 -16.95 7.36 -8.41
C CYS A 214 -18.00 6.52 -7.71
N LEU A 215 -19.24 6.56 -8.19
CA LEU A 215 -20.33 5.69 -7.73
C LEU A 215 -20.47 4.50 -8.67
N TYR A 216 -20.82 3.34 -8.12
CA TYR A 216 -21.13 2.12 -8.86
C TYR A 216 -22.42 1.53 -8.32
N ALA A 217 -23.29 1.05 -9.21
CA ALA A 217 -24.59 0.56 -8.80
C ALA A 217 -25.13 -0.53 -9.71
N ASP A 218 -25.91 -1.41 -9.11
CA ASP A 218 -26.77 -2.37 -9.78
C ASP A 218 -28.12 -1.71 -10.16
N PRO A 219 -28.90 -2.33 -11.06
CA PRO A 219 -30.26 -1.88 -11.32
C PRO A 219 -31.13 -1.97 -10.06
N VAL A 220 -31.94 -0.95 -9.81
CA VAL A 220 -32.97 -1.01 -8.77
C VAL A 220 -34.01 -2.02 -9.19
N THR A 221 -34.32 -3.00 -8.35
CA THR A 221 -35.29 -4.06 -8.63
C THR A 221 -36.48 -3.97 -7.71
N LEU A 222 -37.69 -3.93 -8.27
CA LEU A 222 -38.94 -4.13 -7.55
C LEU A 222 -39.49 -5.50 -7.92
N ALA A 223 -39.37 -6.47 -7.01
CA ALA A 223 -39.88 -7.82 -7.19
C ALA A 223 -41.17 -8.00 -6.39
N CYS A 224 -42.28 -8.26 -7.07
CA CYS A 224 -43.56 -8.62 -6.49
C CYS A 224 -43.97 -10.06 -6.84
N ASP A 225 -44.98 -10.61 -6.17
CA ASP A 225 -45.50 -11.95 -6.48
C ASP A 225 -45.92 -12.15 -7.94
N ASN A 226 -46.39 -11.08 -8.59
CA ASN A 226 -46.89 -11.12 -9.96
C ASN A 226 -45.89 -10.65 -11.03
N GLY A 227 -44.66 -10.29 -10.65
CA GLY A 227 -43.63 -9.84 -11.61
C GLY A 227 -42.46 -9.12 -10.96
N SER A 228 -41.43 -8.85 -11.77
CA SER A 228 -40.25 -8.08 -11.35
C SER A 228 -39.92 -7.02 -12.38
N TRP A 229 -39.56 -5.83 -11.91
CA TRP A 229 -39.22 -4.67 -12.75
C TRP A 229 -37.92 -4.05 -12.29
N THR A 230 -37.12 -3.61 -13.26
CA THR A 230 -35.82 -3.01 -13.00
C THR A 230 -35.74 -1.59 -13.54
N VAL A 231 -35.02 -0.74 -12.82
CA VAL A 231 -34.65 0.60 -13.26
C VAL A 231 -33.14 0.70 -13.26
N ASP A 232 -32.58 0.92 -14.45
CA ASP A 232 -31.15 1.13 -14.62
C ASP A 232 -30.76 2.54 -14.14
N PRO A 233 -29.93 2.68 -13.10
CA PRO A 233 -29.45 3.99 -12.63
C PRO A 233 -28.56 4.71 -13.68
N ALA A 234 -28.10 4.05 -14.73
CA ALA A 234 -27.41 4.71 -15.84
C ALA A 234 -28.38 5.35 -16.88
N ALA A 235 -29.67 5.02 -16.85
CA ALA A 235 -30.64 5.49 -17.84
C ALA A 235 -31.03 6.98 -17.68
N GLY A 236 -30.64 7.62 -16.57
CA GLY A 236 -30.84 9.05 -16.32
C GLY A 236 -29.76 9.97 -16.90
N PRO A 237 -29.84 11.29 -16.65
CA PRO A 237 -30.80 11.94 -15.75
C PRO A 237 -32.19 12.17 -16.38
N GLY A 238 -33.24 12.21 -15.55
CA GLY A 238 -34.62 12.52 -15.93
C GLY A 238 -35.58 11.35 -15.82
N ASN A 239 -36.76 11.50 -16.44
CA ASN A 239 -37.75 10.43 -16.50
C ASN A 239 -37.24 9.28 -17.36
N VAL A 240 -37.33 8.06 -16.85
CA VAL A 240 -36.90 6.85 -17.55
C VAL A 240 -38.11 5.97 -17.85
N ALA A 241 -38.07 5.30 -19.00
CA ALA A 241 -39.15 4.41 -19.38
C ALA A 241 -39.14 3.17 -18.49
N VAL A 242 -40.28 2.91 -17.84
CA VAL A 242 -40.54 1.70 -17.06
C VAL A 242 -41.86 1.12 -17.53
N ALA A 243 -41.89 -0.20 -17.68
CA ALA A 243 -43.10 -0.93 -18.02
C ALA A 243 -43.42 -1.91 -16.89
N GLY A 244 -44.46 -1.63 -16.11
CA GLY A 244 -44.94 -2.54 -15.08
C GLY A 244 -46.31 -2.13 -14.54
N PRO A 245 -47.21 -3.07 -14.21
CA PRO A 245 -48.54 -2.76 -13.69
C PRO A 245 -48.52 -1.99 -12.37
N VAL A 246 -47.43 -2.08 -11.59
CA VAL A 246 -47.32 -1.43 -10.26
C VAL A 246 -46.53 -0.12 -10.28
N LEU A 247 -45.89 0.22 -11.40
CA LEU A 247 -45.11 1.45 -11.55
C LEU A 247 -45.80 2.35 -12.58
N TYR A 248 -46.23 3.54 -12.18
CA TYR A 248 -46.77 4.53 -13.12
C TYR A 248 -45.67 5.35 -13.81
N GLY A 249 -44.43 5.29 -13.30
CA GLY A 249 -43.27 5.95 -13.87
C GLY A 249 -42.02 5.73 -13.03
N ALA A 250 -40.87 6.09 -13.58
CA ALA A 250 -39.61 6.16 -12.86
C ALA A 250 -38.79 7.36 -13.33
N ALA A 251 -37.92 7.86 -12.48
CA ALA A 251 -36.93 8.86 -12.81
C ALA A 251 -35.61 8.55 -12.12
N VAL A 252 -34.52 8.89 -12.80
CA VAL A 252 -33.17 8.77 -12.27
C VAL A 252 -32.56 10.15 -12.28
N TYR A 253 -32.06 10.61 -11.14
CA TYR A 253 -31.34 11.87 -11.03
C TYR A 253 -29.91 11.57 -10.62
N ARG A 254 -28.97 12.07 -11.41
CA ARG A 254 -27.54 11.93 -11.16
C ARG A 254 -26.83 13.23 -11.42
N GLY A 255 -25.74 13.44 -10.72
CA GLY A 255 -24.88 14.59 -10.97
C GLY A 255 -23.76 14.71 -9.95
N ASP A 256 -22.89 15.64 -10.29
CA ASP A 256 -21.88 16.25 -9.46
C ASP A 256 -22.48 17.46 -8.72
N GLU A 257 -22.25 17.53 -7.41
CA GLU A 257 -22.36 18.77 -6.64
C GLU A 257 -20.94 19.19 -6.26
N ALA A 258 -20.38 20.13 -7.03
CA ALA A 258 -19.10 20.72 -6.71
C ALA A 258 -19.22 21.67 -5.51
N TYR A 259 -18.65 21.27 -4.38
CA TYR A 259 -18.37 22.18 -3.28
C TYR A 259 -16.95 22.74 -3.45
N THR A 260 -16.62 23.87 -2.82
CA THR A 260 -15.33 24.55 -3.02
C THR A 260 -14.10 23.72 -2.65
N ALA A 261 -14.26 22.57 -1.99
CA ALA A 261 -13.17 21.74 -1.47
C ALA A 261 -13.27 20.25 -1.79
N PHE A 262 -14.35 19.78 -2.43
CA PHE A 262 -14.56 18.36 -2.73
C PHE A 262 -15.70 18.18 -3.74
N GLU A 263 -15.67 17.05 -4.43
CA GLU A 263 -16.73 16.62 -5.34
C GLU A 263 -17.67 15.67 -4.60
N LYS A 264 -18.98 15.96 -4.64
CA LYS A 264 -20.00 15.03 -4.18
C LYS A 264 -20.73 14.48 -5.39
N GLN A 265 -20.67 13.17 -5.58
CA GLN A 265 -21.49 12.48 -6.56
C GLN A 265 -22.77 11.96 -5.92
N TYR A 266 -23.88 12.00 -6.66
CA TYR A 266 -25.13 11.43 -6.19
C TYR A 266 -25.92 10.67 -7.27
N TRP A 267 -26.66 9.67 -6.80
CA TRP A 267 -27.68 8.92 -7.52
C TRP A 267 -28.97 8.82 -6.71
N ASN A 268 -30.04 9.37 -7.29
CA ASN A 268 -31.39 9.24 -6.75
C ASN A 268 -32.28 8.55 -7.77
N VAL A 269 -32.82 7.38 -7.41
CA VAL A 269 -33.80 6.66 -8.22
C VAL A 269 -35.17 6.83 -7.58
N ALA A 270 -36.10 7.42 -8.33
CA ALA A 270 -37.48 7.65 -7.93
C ALA A 270 -38.42 6.70 -8.68
N LEU A 271 -39.18 5.90 -7.94
CA LEU A 271 -40.16 4.95 -8.47
C LEU A 271 -41.56 5.43 -8.11
N GLY A 272 -42.35 5.80 -9.13
CA GLY A 272 -43.75 6.15 -8.96
C GLY A 272 -44.59 4.90 -8.78
N ILE A 273 -45.16 4.69 -7.59
CA ILE A 273 -45.92 3.49 -7.24
C ILE A 273 -47.42 3.71 -7.51
N ASP A 274 -48.05 2.81 -8.26
CA ASP A 274 -49.51 2.84 -8.44
C ASP A 274 -50.22 2.09 -7.31
N GLU A 275 -50.66 2.82 -6.28
CA GLU A 275 -51.37 2.25 -5.13
C GLU A 275 -52.59 1.39 -5.52
N ALA A 276 -53.30 1.77 -6.58
CA ALA A 276 -54.47 1.02 -7.02
C ALA A 276 -54.11 -0.36 -7.59
N ALA A 277 -52.89 -0.52 -8.09
CA ALA A 277 -52.37 -1.78 -8.61
C ALA A 277 -51.72 -2.66 -7.53
N LEU A 278 -51.36 -2.10 -6.37
CA LEU A 278 -50.69 -2.82 -5.27
C LEU A 278 -51.52 -3.99 -4.72
N ALA A 279 -52.84 -3.82 -4.64
CA ALA A 279 -53.74 -4.88 -4.16
C ALA A 279 -53.69 -6.15 -5.03
N ALA A 280 -53.33 -6.02 -6.31
CA ALA A 280 -53.16 -7.14 -7.24
C ALA A 280 -51.70 -7.58 -7.42
N ALA A 281 -50.75 -6.85 -6.81
CA ALA A 281 -49.31 -7.10 -6.91
C ALA A 281 -48.82 -8.21 -5.99
N GLY A 282 -49.52 -8.40 -4.85
CA GLY A 282 -49.03 -9.23 -3.76
C GLY A 282 -47.92 -8.53 -2.97
N ASP A 283 -47.08 -9.32 -2.32
CA ASP A 283 -45.95 -8.79 -1.56
C ASP A 283 -44.86 -8.30 -2.51
N CYS A 284 -44.28 -7.13 -2.23
CA CYS A 284 -43.26 -6.52 -3.08
C CYS A 284 -42.01 -6.15 -2.28
N THR A 285 -40.84 -6.58 -2.77
CA THR A 285 -39.52 -6.24 -2.22
C THR A 285 -38.76 -5.35 -3.19
N LEU A 286 -38.28 -4.23 -2.67
CA LEU A 286 -37.39 -3.30 -3.35
C LEU A 286 -35.95 -3.61 -2.96
N THR A 287 -35.09 -3.84 -3.95
CA THR A 287 -33.65 -4.06 -3.76
C THR A 287 -32.80 -3.14 -4.61
N TRP A 288 -31.67 -2.72 -4.05
CA TRP A 288 -30.62 -1.97 -4.76
C TRP A 288 -29.28 -2.23 -4.10
N GLY A 289 -28.19 -2.17 -4.86
CA GLY A 289 -26.83 -2.28 -4.35
C GLY A 289 -25.96 -1.23 -5.01
N ALA A 290 -25.22 -0.47 -4.19
CA ALA A 290 -24.33 0.56 -4.69
C ALA A 290 -23.09 0.68 -3.80
N THR A 291 -21.98 1.10 -4.38
CA THR A 291 -20.74 1.42 -3.66
C THR A 291 -20.10 2.65 -4.29
N ALA A 292 -19.01 3.12 -3.68
CA ALA A 292 -18.23 4.21 -4.21
C ALA A 292 -16.74 3.91 -4.11
N SER A 293 -15.94 4.61 -4.91
CA SER A 293 -14.49 4.57 -4.89
C SER A 293 -13.90 5.96 -5.06
N GLU A 294 -12.63 6.09 -4.69
CA GLU A 294 -11.79 7.16 -5.21
C GLU A 294 -11.24 6.72 -6.56
N GLY A 295 -11.48 7.50 -7.61
CA GLY A 295 -11.09 7.20 -8.99
C GLY A 295 -11.89 6.07 -9.65
N TYR A 296 -11.69 5.92 -10.97
CA TYR A 296 -12.41 4.94 -11.77
C TYR A 296 -11.87 3.50 -11.62
N TRP A 297 -12.76 2.53 -11.42
CA TRP A 297 -12.46 1.11 -11.47
C TRP A 297 -12.69 0.52 -12.87
N PRO A 298 -11.66 -0.08 -13.49
CA PRO A 298 -11.82 -0.83 -14.72
C PRO A 298 -12.93 -1.87 -14.60
N ASP A 299 -13.71 -2.03 -15.67
CA ASP A 299 -14.84 -2.95 -15.78
C ASP A 299 -15.95 -2.78 -14.73
N ARG A 300 -15.88 -1.73 -13.88
CA ARG A 300 -16.79 -1.51 -12.74
C ARG A 300 -16.76 -2.67 -11.74
N ALA A 301 -15.61 -3.33 -11.66
CA ALA A 301 -15.36 -4.43 -10.74
C ALA A 301 -14.81 -3.89 -9.41
N LEU A 302 -15.28 -4.45 -8.30
CA LEU A 302 -14.59 -4.25 -7.02
C LEU A 302 -13.12 -4.67 -7.16
N PRO A 303 -12.18 -3.94 -6.56
CA PRO A 303 -10.78 -4.34 -6.51
C PRO A 303 -10.65 -5.69 -5.78
N ALA A 304 -9.58 -6.42 -6.07
CA ALA A 304 -9.29 -7.70 -5.44
C ALA A 304 -8.84 -7.50 -3.97
N VAL A 305 -9.80 -7.18 -3.10
CA VAL A 305 -9.61 -6.94 -1.67
C VAL A 305 -10.29 -8.04 -0.85
N SER A 306 -9.92 -8.17 0.43
CA SER A 306 -10.54 -9.13 1.34
C SER A 306 -11.94 -8.69 1.79
N ALA A 307 -12.18 -7.38 1.90
CA ALA A 307 -13.50 -6.84 2.18
C ALA A 307 -13.66 -5.40 1.65
N TYR A 308 -14.78 -5.13 0.97
CA TYR A 308 -15.15 -3.77 0.51
C TYR A 308 -16.61 -3.45 0.86
N PRO A 309 -16.92 -2.25 1.38
CA PRO A 309 -18.28 -1.87 1.76
C PRO A 309 -19.18 -1.68 0.52
N VAL A 310 -20.40 -2.19 0.61
CA VAL A 310 -21.47 -1.98 -0.36
C VAL A 310 -22.73 -1.58 0.41
N VAL A 311 -23.34 -0.47 0.03
CA VAL A 311 -24.64 -0.09 0.56
C VAL A 311 -25.73 -0.89 -0.15
N THR A 312 -26.55 -1.59 0.62
CA THR A 312 -27.69 -2.36 0.12
C THR A 312 -29.00 -1.78 0.63
N TRP A 313 -29.97 -1.70 -0.29
CA TRP A 313 -31.36 -1.47 0.01
C TRP A 313 -32.05 -2.81 -0.13
N SER A 314 -32.82 -3.20 0.89
CA SER A 314 -33.67 -4.37 0.84
C SER A 314 -34.85 -4.17 1.77
N ARG A 315 -36.02 -3.87 1.19
CA ARG A 315 -37.24 -3.64 1.97
C ARG A 315 -38.45 -4.23 1.28
N GLN A 316 -39.25 -4.97 2.04
CA GLN A 316 -40.62 -5.25 1.65
C GLN A 316 -41.43 -3.96 1.75
N ILE A 317 -41.76 -3.35 0.61
CA ILE A 317 -42.47 -2.07 0.54
C ILE A 317 -43.98 -2.25 0.42
N VAL A 318 -44.43 -3.47 0.11
CA VAL A 318 -45.85 -3.86 0.09
C VAL A 318 -45.99 -5.19 0.82
N THR A 319 -46.91 -5.23 1.78
CA THR A 319 -47.27 -6.44 2.54
C THR A 319 -48.78 -6.56 2.57
N ASP A 320 -49.31 -7.72 2.18
CA ASP A 320 -50.76 -7.98 2.11
C ASP A 320 -51.53 -6.91 1.30
N GLY A 321 -50.90 -6.41 0.23
CA GLY A 321 -51.46 -5.38 -0.66
C GLY A 321 -51.49 -3.95 -0.08
N ALA A 322 -50.88 -3.72 1.09
CA ALA A 322 -50.74 -2.40 1.70
C ALA A 322 -49.28 -1.91 1.65
N LEU A 323 -49.09 -0.61 1.41
CA LEU A 323 -47.76 0.01 1.44
C LEU A 323 -47.22 0.06 2.89
N THR A 324 -45.99 -0.41 3.08
CA THR A 324 -45.30 -0.46 4.39
C THR A 324 -44.01 0.36 4.42
N CYS A 325 -43.81 1.21 3.41
CA CYS A 325 -42.61 2.02 3.24
C CYS A 325 -42.72 3.39 3.93
N GLY A 326 -41.70 3.74 4.72
CA GLY A 326 -41.59 5.01 5.46
C GLY A 326 -40.27 5.71 5.13
N SER A 327 -39.57 6.20 6.16
CA SER A 327 -38.21 6.76 6.03
C SER A 327 -37.20 5.81 6.64
N HIS A 328 -36.19 5.46 5.88
CA HIS A 328 -35.19 4.43 6.22
C HIS A 328 -33.78 4.97 5.96
N PRO A 329 -33.15 5.58 6.97
CA PRO A 329 -31.75 6.01 6.89
C PRO A 329 -30.79 4.82 6.84
N LEU A 330 -29.61 5.04 6.27
CA LEU A 330 -28.49 4.11 6.28
C LEU A 330 -28.15 3.64 7.71
N ASN A 331 -28.06 2.32 7.89
CA ASN A 331 -27.71 1.62 9.14
C ASN A 331 -28.64 1.89 10.33
N VAL A 332 -29.85 2.42 10.11
CA VAL A 332 -30.84 2.62 11.17
C VAL A 332 -31.89 1.52 11.11
N VAL A 333 -31.93 0.68 12.15
CA VAL A 333 -32.96 -0.35 12.32
C VAL A 333 -34.26 0.30 12.77
N ALA A 334 -35.32 0.20 11.95
CA ALA A 334 -36.62 0.71 12.31
C ALA A 334 -37.27 -0.13 13.43
N SER A 335 -38.19 0.48 14.18
CA SER A 335 -38.87 -0.22 15.28
C SER A 335 -39.63 -1.45 14.77
N GLY A 336 -39.31 -2.62 15.32
CA GLY A 336 -39.93 -3.89 14.94
C GLY A 336 -39.24 -4.62 13.79
N GLU A 337 -38.16 -4.07 13.22
CA GLU A 337 -37.35 -4.73 12.20
C GLU A 337 -36.12 -5.41 12.81
N ALA A 338 -35.68 -6.52 12.22
CA ALA A 338 -34.49 -7.24 12.68
C ALA A 338 -33.19 -6.63 12.14
N GLN A 339 -33.27 -5.88 11.04
CA GLN A 339 -32.13 -5.30 10.33
C GLN A 339 -32.55 -3.97 9.68
N ALA A 340 -31.58 -3.12 9.36
CA ALA A 340 -31.83 -1.88 8.65
C ALA A 340 -32.22 -2.18 7.18
N SER A 341 -33.21 -1.43 6.68
CA SER A 341 -33.67 -1.53 5.29
C SER A 341 -32.68 -0.95 4.28
N VAL A 342 -31.86 -0.01 4.72
CA VAL A 342 -30.69 0.52 4.01
C VAL A 342 -29.50 0.26 4.91
N ARG A 343 -28.54 -0.54 4.47
CA ARG A 343 -27.45 -0.98 5.33
C ARG A 343 -26.14 -1.12 4.56
N THR A 344 -25.04 -1.08 5.28
CA THR A 344 -23.74 -1.51 4.77
C THR A 344 -23.65 -3.04 4.84
N GLU A 345 -23.18 -3.63 3.76
CA GLU A 345 -22.70 -5.01 3.71
C GLU A 345 -21.26 -5.01 3.20
N TYR A 346 -20.53 -6.09 3.44
CA TYR A 346 -19.18 -6.25 2.91
C TYR A 346 -19.15 -7.35 1.86
N ALA A 347 -18.74 -6.99 0.65
CA ALA A 347 -18.43 -7.97 -0.38
C ALA A 347 -17.10 -8.66 -0.02
N ARG A 348 -17.13 -9.99 0.05
CA ARG A 348 -15.96 -10.86 0.33
C ARG A 348 -15.72 -11.83 -0.83
N ASP A 349 -14.47 -12.14 -1.12
CA ASP A 349 -13.99 -13.30 -1.89
C ASP A 349 -14.37 -13.46 -3.37
N ALA A 350 -15.12 -12.53 -3.97
CA ALA A 350 -15.37 -12.51 -5.42
C ALA A 350 -15.41 -11.08 -5.97
N PRO A 351 -14.82 -10.82 -7.15
CA PRO A 351 -14.97 -9.53 -7.83
C PRO A 351 -16.45 -9.33 -8.18
N ARG A 352 -17.12 -8.46 -7.42
CA ARG A 352 -18.47 -8.00 -7.75
C ARG A 352 -18.35 -6.96 -8.85
N VAL A 353 -19.07 -7.17 -9.95
CA VAL A 353 -19.15 -6.22 -11.06
C VAL A 353 -20.48 -5.50 -10.99
N PHE A 354 -20.45 -4.18 -10.97
CA PHE A 354 -21.65 -3.35 -10.99
C PHE A 354 -22.11 -3.06 -12.41
N ALA A 355 -23.42 -2.92 -12.59
CA ALA A 355 -24.02 -2.67 -13.90
C ALA A 355 -23.76 -1.25 -14.43
N ALA A 356 -23.54 -0.28 -13.55
CA ALA A 356 -23.37 1.13 -13.88
C ALA A 356 -22.23 1.78 -13.07
N SER A 357 -21.65 2.86 -13.63
CA SER A 357 -20.76 3.78 -12.90
C SER A 357 -21.15 5.24 -13.19
N SER A 358 -20.94 6.14 -12.23
CA SER A 358 -21.03 7.60 -12.45
C SER A 358 -19.80 8.14 -13.18
N CYS A 359 -18.69 7.41 -13.11
CA CYS A 359 -17.45 7.75 -13.78
C CYS A 359 -17.34 7.03 -15.13
N ALA A 360 -16.64 7.67 -16.05
CA ALA A 360 -16.09 7.02 -17.22
C ALA A 360 -14.64 6.61 -16.91
N PRO A 361 -14.04 5.64 -17.64
CA PRO A 361 -12.60 5.60 -17.73
C PRO A 361 -12.14 7.00 -18.11
N ALA A 362 -11.16 7.54 -17.39
CA ALA A 362 -10.50 8.76 -17.84
C ALA A 362 -10.16 8.54 -19.32
N GLU A 363 -10.71 9.38 -20.22
CA GLU A 363 -10.11 9.50 -21.54
C GLU A 363 -8.64 9.81 -21.25
N GLU A 364 -7.70 9.04 -21.81
CA GLU A 364 -6.26 9.32 -21.66
C GLU A 364 -6.09 10.84 -21.76
N PRO A 365 -5.70 11.52 -20.68
CA PRO A 365 -5.81 12.96 -20.66
C PRO A 365 -4.86 13.49 -21.72
N GLU A 366 -5.43 14.12 -22.75
CA GLU A 366 -4.70 15.10 -23.54
C GLU A 366 -4.10 16.08 -22.52
N PRO A 367 -2.77 16.32 -22.53
CA PRO A 367 -2.07 16.91 -21.40
C PRO A 367 -2.57 18.34 -21.19
N SER A 368 -3.46 18.52 -20.21
CA SER A 368 -3.81 19.81 -19.66
C SER A 368 -2.93 20.06 -18.44
N SER A 369 -2.27 21.21 -18.42
CA SER A 369 -1.26 21.62 -17.44
C SER A 369 -1.55 21.19 -16.01
N CYS A 370 -0.59 20.51 -15.39
CA CYS A 370 -0.62 20.14 -13.98
C CYS A 370 -0.87 21.36 -13.07
N ASP A 371 -1.90 21.29 -12.23
CA ASP A 371 -2.20 22.32 -11.22
C ASP A 371 -1.43 22.02 -9.92
N CYS A 372 -0.28 22.68 -9.74
CA CYS A 372 0.57 22.43 -8.59
C CYS A 372 0.20 23.20 -7.31
N PRO A 373 0.33 22.58 -6.12
CA PRO A 373 0.20 23.26 -4.84
C PRO A 373 1.15 24.46 -4.72
N GLU A 374 0.82 25.40 -3.83
CA GLU A 374 1.68 26.56 -3.59
C GLU A 374 3.11 26.13 -3.23
N GLY A 375 4.08 26.64 -3.98
CA GLY A 375 5.50 26.32 -3.81
C GLY A 375 6.01 25.14 -4.65
N TYR A 376 5.15 24.48 -5.44
CA TYR A 376 5.54 23.46 -6.42
C TYR A 376 5.33 23.97 -7.84
N THR A 377 6.10 23.42 -8.78
CA THR A 377 5.98 23.67 -10.22
C THR A 377 5.82 22.35 -10.97
N PRO A 378 5.05 22.30 -12.06
CA PRO A 378 4.93 21.08 -12.87
C PRO A 378 6.29 20.54 -13.31
N ASN A 379 6.42 19.22 -13.32
CA ASN A 379 7.57 18.53 -13.88
C ASN A 379 7.52 18.55 -15.44
N VAL A 380 8.54 18.00 -16.10
CA VAL A 380 8.72 18.19 -17.55
C VAL A 380 7.63 17.55 -18.43
N ASP A 381 6.88 16.58 -17.91
CA ASP A 381 5.79 15.89 -18.60
C ASP A 381 4.40 16.26 -18.04
N ASP A 382 4.32 17.26 -17.16
CA ASP A 382 3.10 17.69 -16.47
C ASP A 382 2.37 16.55 -15.73
N THR A 383 3.09 15.51 -15.28
CA THR A 383 2.51 14.38 -14.50
C THR A 383 2.77 14.48 -13.00
N ALA A 384 3.72 15.31 -12.58
CA ALA A 384 4.01 15.57 -11.18
C ALA A 384 4.29 17.07 -10.91
N CYS A 385 4.27 17.42 -9.63
CA CYS A 385 4.61 18.70 -9.07
C CYS A 385 5.90 18.59 -8.26
N VAL A 386 6.87 19.45 -8.56
CA VAL A 386 8.20 19.43 -7.98
C VAL A 386 8.45 20.73 -7.23
N ARG A 387 9.00 20.63 -6.02
CA ARG A 387 9.55 21.75 -5.27
C ARG A 387 11.02 21.49 -4.99
N GLU A 388 11.85 22.50 -5.22
CA GLU A 388 13.28 22.41 -5.01
C GLU A 388 13.74 23.45 -3.99
N LEU A 389 14.53 23.00 -3.02
CA LEU A 389 15.31 23.86 -2.14
C LEU A 389 16.77 23.77 -2.55
N VAL A 390 17.41 24.91 -2.77
CA VAL A 390 18.79 24.98 -3.26
C VAL A 390 19.71 25.58 -2.20
N THR A 391 20.85 24.93 -1.96
CA THR A 391 21.93 25.44 -1.12
C THR A 391 23.31 25.21 -1.75
N THR A 392 24.34 25.83 -1.18
CA THR A 392 25.72 25.73 -1.71
C THR A 392 26.43 24.51 -1.11
N PRO A 393 27.08 23.66 -1.92
CA PRO A 393 27.87 22.55 -1.41
C PRO A 393 29.12 23.03 -0.65
N THR A 394 29.59 22.21 0.27
CA THR A 394 30.89 22.41 0.93
C THR A 394 31.98 21.68 0.15
N SER A 395 33.14 22.30 -0.02
CA SER A 395 34.29 21.69 -0.74
C SER A 395 35.13 20.79 0.18
N GLY A 396 35.48 19.61 -0.30
CA GLY A 396 36.44 18.67 0.28
C GLY A 396 37.70 18.49 -0.57
N GLY A 397 38.48 17.44 -0.26
CA GLY A 397 39.65 17.04 -1.04
C GLY A 397 39.27 16.42 -2.39
N SER A 398 40.26 16.09 -3.23
CA SER A 398 40.00 15.43 -4.51
C SER A 398 40.69 14.08 -4.59
N LEU A 399 40.01 13.10 -5.16
CA LEU A 399 40.53 11.75 -5.42
C LEU A 399 40.25 11.40 -6.88
N ASP A 400 41.29 11.02 -7.60
CA ASP A 400 41.17 10.55 -8.97
C ASP A 400 40.57 9.14 -9.02
N VAL A 401 39.78 8.89 -10.04
CA VAL A 401 39.07 7.62 -10.26
C VAL A 401 39.86 6.76 -11.22
N CYS A 402 40.07 5.51 -10.84
CA CYS A 402 40.67 4.47 -11.67
C CYS A 402 39.74 3.25 -11.71
N ALA A 403 40.10 2.28 -12.56
CA ALA A 403 39.52 0.94 -12.45
C ALA A 403 39.71 0.42 -11.01
N GLY A 404 38.61 -0.04 -10.41
CA GLY A 404 38.67 -0.78 -9.15
C GLY A 404 39.44 -2.08 -9.35
N PHE A 405 39.84 -2.71 -8.25
CA PHE A 405 40.59 -3.95 -8.33
C PHE A 405 39.79 -5.02 -9.11
N SER A 406 40.44 -5.73 -10.04
CA SER A 406 39.74 -6.70 -10.91
C SER A 406 40.65 -7.83 -11.40
N GLU A 407 41.61 -8.25 -10.57
CA GLU A 407 42.55 -9.32 -10.94
C GLU A 407 41.85 -10.68 -11.11
N PRO A 408 42.35 -11.58 -11.97
CA PRO A 408 41.70 -12.87 -12.28
C PRO A 408 41.41 -13.78 -11.07
N TRP A 409 42.09 -13.57 -9.95
CA TRP A 409 41.95 -14.36 -8.72
C TRP A 409 40.92 -13.78 -7.75
N ILE A 410 40.55 -12.50 -7.91
CA ILE A 410 39.49 -11.83 -7.16
C ILE A 410 38.34 -11.60 -8.12
N ASN A 411 37.44 -12.57 -8.16
CA ASN A 411 36.28 -12.50 -9.02
C ASN A 411 35.16 -11.80 -8.24
N TYR A 412 35.09 -10.47 -8.31
CA TYR A 412 33.93 -9.77 -7.78
C TYR A 412 32.66 -10.22 -8.49
N THR A 413 31.55 -10.26 -7.77
CA THR A 413 30.25 -10.72 -8.29
C THR A 413 30.30 -12.12 -8.92
N TYR A 414 31.16 -13.01 -8.41
CA TYR A 414 31.30 -14.37 -8.92
C TYR A 414 30.02 -15.23 -8.76
N ARG A 415 29.11 -14.85 -7.86
CA ARG A 415 27.80 -15.49 -7.71
C ARG A 415 26.80 -15.05 -8.79
N GLY A 416 27.15 -14.07 -9.63
CA GLY A 416 26.25 -13.48 -10.61
C GLY A 416 25.44 -12.33 -10.02
N ALA A 417 24.18 -12.23 -10.41
CA ALA A 417 23.26 -11.17 -10.00
C ALA A 417 22.14 -11.68 -9.11
N ARG A 418 21.61 -10.81 -8.27
CA ARG A 418 20.42 -11.02 -7.45
C ARG A 418 19.39 -9.98 -7.80
N PHE A 419 18.18 -10.41 -8.07
CA PHE A 419 17.07 -9.54 -8.41
C PHE A 419 16.10 -9.49 -7.24
N SER A 420 15.69 -8.30 -6.81
CA SER A 420 14.63 -8.15 -5.81
C SER A 420 13.68 -7.02 -6.20
N THR A 421 12.40 -7.25 -5.96
CA THR A 421 11.33 -6.26 -6.12
C THR A 421 11.11 -5.43 -4.85
N VAL A 422 11.81 -5.74 -3.75
CA VAL A 422 11.68 -5.08 -2.46
C VAL A 422 12.87 -4.13 -2.24
N LEU A 423 12.58 -2.86 -1.97
CA LEU A 423 13.56 -1.80 -1.69
C LEU A 423 13.84 -1.66 -0.18
N THR A 424 14.04 -2.76 0.55
CA THR A 424 14.46 -2.68 1.95
C THR A 424 15.98 -2.88 2.06
N PRO A 425 16.67 -2.18 2.99
CA PRO A 425 18.11 -2.37 3.22
C PRO A 425 18.51 -3.82 3.50
N SER A 426 17.57 -4.64 3.99
CA SER A 426 17.75 -6.06 4.28
C SER A 426 17.43 -7.01 3.11
N ALA A 427 16.92 -6.52 1.97
CA ALA A 427 16.49 -7.38 0.86
C ALA A 427 17.62 -8.25 0.27
N PHE A 428 18.89 -7.89 0.51
CA PHE A 428 20.06 -8.65 0.08
C PHE A 428 21.02 -9.00 1.23
N GLU A 429 20.54 -9.06 2.49
CA GLU A 429 21.44 -9.48 3.59
C GLU A 429 22.00 -10.88 3.31
N PHE A 430 23.31 -11.02 3.45
CA PHE A 430 23.91 -12.33 3.58
C PHE A 430 23.64 -12.83 5.01
N VAL A 431 22.65 -13.72 5.16
CA VAL A 431 22.32 -14.38 6.43
C VAL A 431 23.53 -15.15 7.00
N SER A 432 24.48 -15.56 6.13
CA SER A 432 25.76 -16.15 6.49
C SER A 432 26.71 -16.20 5.28
N PRO A 433 28.05 -16.25 5.47
CA PRO A 433 29.02 -16.49 4.39
C PRO A 433 28.76 -17.80 3.61
N LEU A 434 28.01 -18.73 4.20
CA LEU A 434 27.78 -20.10 3.71
C LEU A 434 26.36 -20.37 3.21
N GLU A 435 25.42 -19.43 3.36
CA GLU A 435 24.02 -19.59 2.93
C GLU A 435 23.76 -18.86 1.59
N PRO A 436 22.82 -19.34 0.75
CA PRO A 436 22.41 -18.62 -0.46
C PRO A 436 21.66 -17.33 -0.09
N GLY A 437 22.06 -16.19 -0.66
CA GLY A 437 21.50 -14.87 -0.33
C GLY A 437 20.20 -14.52 -1.06
N CYS A 438 19.52 -15.53 -1.62
CA CYS A 438 18.14 -15.46 -2.10
C CYS A 438 17.48 -16.77 -1.65
N THR A 439 16.84 -16.78 -0.49
CA THR A 439 16.19 -17.98 0.08
C THR A 439 14.77 -18.17 -0.45
N ASP A 440 14.11 -17.09 -0.86
CA ASP A 440 12.76 -17.10 -1.41
C ASP A 440 12.74 -16.56 -2.86
N PRO A 441 12.43 -17.40 -3.86
CA PRO A 441 12.30 -16.99 -5.27
C PRO A 441 11.21 -15.95 -5.55
N SER A 442 10.23 -15.78 -4.64
CA SER A 442 9.17 -14.79 -4.79
C SER A 442 9.65 -13.36 -4.51
N THR A 443 10.71 -13.23 -3.69
CA THR A 443 11.29 -11.95 -3.26
C THR A 443 12.72 -11.73 -3.75
N CYS A 444 13.45 -12.80 -4.11
CA CYS A 444 14.82 -12.74 -4.59
C CYS A 444 15.16 -13.88 -5.57
N VAL A 445 15.70 -13.55 -6.74
CA VAL A 445 16.21 -14.55 -7.71
C VAL A 445 17.70 -14.34 -7.94
N GLU A 446 18.51 -15.38 -7.78
CA GLU A 446 19.95 -15.35 -8.10
C GLU A 446 20.20 -15.97 -9.49
N VAL A 447 20.95 -15.28 -10.35
CA VAL A 447 21.33 -15.73 -11.69
C VAL A 447 22.84 -15.65 -11.86
N SER A 448 23.47 -16.81 -12.06
CA SER A 448 24.92 -16.95 -12.25
C SER A 448 25.35 -17.15 -13.71
N ALA A 449 24.44 -16.98 -14.66
CA ALA A 449 24.77 -16.99 -16.09
C ALA A 449 25.34 -15.63 -16.52
N ALA A 450 26.03 -15.60 -17.66
CA ALA A 450 26.32 -14.33 -18.33
C ALA A 450 25.01 -13.58 -18.62
N PRO A 451 24.99 -12.23 -18.51
CA PRO A 451 26.12 -11.31 -18.31
C PRO A 451 26.42 -10.98 -16.84
N TRP A 452 25.98 -11.78 -15.88
CA TRP A 452 25.93 -11.38 -14.48
C TRP A 452 27.17 -11.73 -13.66
N THR A 453 27.85 -12.83 -14.01
CA THR A 453 29.09 -13.22 -13.34
C THR A 453 30.21 -12.24 -13.68
N GLY A 454 30.84 -11.67 -12.66
CA GLY A 454 31.98 -10.78 -12.86
C GLY A 454 31.59 -9.34 -13.19
N ARG A 455 30.30 -8.99 -13.16
CA ARG A 455 29.80 -7.67 -13.59
C ARG A 455 30.48 -6.49 -12.88
N LEU A 456 30.78 -6.61 -11.58
CA LEU A 456 31.53 -5.56 -10.86
C LEU A 456 32.97 -5.42 -11.38
N ASN A 457 33.61 -6.46 -11.90
CA ASN A 457 34.94 -6.33 -12.52
C ASN A 457 34.89 -5.51 -13.82
N ASP A 458 33.74 -5.49 -14.50
CA ASP A 458 33.55 -4.77 -15.76
C ASP A 458 33.29 -3.28 -15.56
N VAL A 459 32.64 -2.92 -14.46
CA VAL A 459 32.18 -1.54 -14.21
C VAL A 459 32.82 -0.88 -12.98
N GLY A 460 33.47 -1.68 -12.13
CA GLY A 460 34.01 -1.27 -10.85
C GLY A 460 35.10 -0.22 -10.95
N VAL A 461 34.97 0.78 -10.09
CA VAL A 461 35.91 1.88 -9.92
C VAL A 461 36.38 1.98 -8.47
N TRP A 462 37.55 2.59 -8.28
CA TRP A 462 38.05 2.99 -6.98
C TRP A 462 39.01 4.17 -7.11
N ALA A 463 39.55 4.65 -5.99
CA ALA A 463 40.60 5.67 -5.98
C ALA A 463 41.87 5.15 -6.66
N CYS A 464 42.49 6.00 -7.48
CA CYS A 464 43.74 5.66 -8.14
C CYS A 464 44.85 5.34 -7.13
N PRO A 465 45.69 4.34 -7.43
CA PRO A 465 46.83 4.02 -6.59
C PRO A 465 47.75 5.22 -6.35
N GLY A 466 48.03 5.51 -5.08
CA GLY A 466 49.05 6.48 -4.71
C GLY A 466 50.48 6.02 -5.08
N PRO A 467 51.46 6.92 -5.11
CA PRO A 467 52.87 6.57 -5.39
C PRO A 467 53.49 5.61 -4.35
N ASP A 468 52.89 5.52 -3.16
CA ASP A 468 53.31 4.67 -2.04
C ASP A 468 52.50 3.35 -1.95
N HIS A 469 51.77 2.95 -3.00
CA HIS A 469 51.00 1.70 -2.99
C HIS A 469 51.91 0.48 -2.78
N GLU A 470 51.80 -0.15 -1.61
CA GLU A 470 52.05 -1.58 -1.50
C GLU A 470 50.95 -2.31 -2.28
N THR A 471 51.30 -3.41 -2.94
CA THR A 471 50.54 -4.10 -4.01
C THR A 471 49.08 -4.52 -3.69
N TYR A 472 48.54 -4.24 -2.50
CA TYR A 472 47.22 -4.73 -2.05
C TYR A 472 46.49 -3.79 -1.04
N VAL A 473 46.71 -2.47 -1.09
CA VAL A 473 46.09 -1.51 -0.16
C VAL A 473 45.59 -0.30 -0.93
N ASP A 474 44.27 -0.13 -1.01
CA ASP A 474 43.58 0.87 -1.82
C ASP A 474 42.82 1.89 -0.93
N PRO A 475 43.50 2.86 -0.30
CA PRO A 475 42.83 3.94 0.43
C PRO A 475 41.98 4.79 -0.53
N PRO A 476 40.93 5.48 -0.03
CA PRO A 476 40.61 5.71 1.38
C PRO A 476 39.81 4.57 2.02
N PHE A 477 40.04 4.35 3.33
CA PHE A 477 39.25 3.42 4.14
C PHE A 477 38.28 4.18 5.04
N ASN A 478 37.15 3.54 5.37
CA ASN A 478 36.12 4.08 6.26
C ASN A 478 35.59 5.46 5.82
N GLN A 479 35.55 5.67 4.50
CA GLN A 479 35.06 6.89 3.88
C GLN A 479 34.11 6.51 2.75
N TRP A 480 32.91 7.11 2.74
CA TRP A 480 32.01 7.04 1.60
C TRP A 480 32.50 7.99 0.53
N ILE A 481 32.84 7.47 -0.64
CA ILE A 481 33.23 8.25 -1.82
C ILE A 481 32.35 7.86 -2.99
N GLY A 482 32.05 8.82 -3.86
CA GLY A 482 31.02 8.60 -4.83
C GLY A 482 30.97 9.58 -5.99
N PHE A 483 29.94 9.37 -6.80
CA PHE A 483 29.56 10.22 -7.91
C PHE A 483 28.19 10.80 -7.67
N SER A 484 27.98 11.99 -8.20
CA SER A 484 26.65 12.48 -8.50
C SER A 484 26.48 12.65 -10.01
N ARG A 485 25.36 12.18 -10.56
CA ARG A 485 25.07 12.22 -11.99
C ARG A 485 23.63 12.64 -12.20
N CYS A 486 23.46 13.57 -13.12
CA CYS A 486 22.15 13.85 -13.68
C CYS A 486 21.86 12.84 -14.77
N ILE A 487 20.69 12.21 -14.70
CA ILE A 487 20.18 11.33 -15.75
C ILE A 487 18.88 11.92 -16.26
N ASP A 488 18.75 12.01 -17.58
CA ASP A 488 17.52 12.46 -18.22
C ASP A 488 16.64 11.26 -18.52
N ILE A 489 15.51 11.17 -17.83
CA ILE A 489 14.52 10.13 -17.99
C ILE A 489 13.50 10.59 -19.03
N ALA A 490 13.57 9.99 -20.21
CA ALA A 490 12.73 10.39 -21.34
C ALA A 490 11.25 10.02 -21.16
N ASN A 491 10.97 8.92 -20.47
CA ASN A 491 9.60 8.47 -20.19
C ASN A 491 9.53 7.93 -18.76
N ALA A 492 8.48 8.32 -18.04
CA ALA A 492 8.15 7.72 -16.77
C ALA A 492 7.95 6.20 -16.91
N GLY A 493 8.38 5.41 -15.93
CA GLY A 493 8.24 3.95 -15.99
C GLY A 493 9.08 3.18 -14.98
N GLU A 494 9.19 1.87 -15.19
CA GLU A 494 9.97 0.97 -14.34
C GLU A 494 11.41 0.87 -14.85
N TYR A 495 12.36 0.94 -13.93
CA TYR A 495 13.80 0.86 -14.19
C TYR A 495 14.43 -0.18 -13.24
N MET A 496 15.60 -0.67 -13.62
CA MET A 496 16.43 -1.52 -12.78
C MET A 496 17.75 -0.83 -12.45
N VAL A 497 18.14 -0.83 -11.18
CA VAL A 497 19.46 -0.38 -10.74
C VAL A 497 20.28 -1.59 -10.29
N GLY A 498 21.39 -1.84 -10.96
CA GLY A 498 22.39 -2.81 -10.55
C GLY A 498 23.51 -2.14 -9.75
N ILE A 499 23.88 -2.67 -8.59
CA ILE A 499 24.95 -2.12 -7.74
C ILE A 499 25.66 -3.20 -6.91
N ALA A 500 26.98 -3.08 -6.80
CA ALA A 500 27.81 -3.89 -5.91
C ALA A 500 29.08 -3.14 -5.50
N GLY A 501 29.69 -3.55 -4.39
CA GLY A 501 30.97 -2.98 -3.98
C GLY A 501 31.63 -3.69 -2.82
N ASP A 502 32.95 -3.55 -2.76
CA ASP A 502 33.86 -4.02 -1.74
C ASP A 502 34.27 -2.83 -0.85
N ASN A 503 33.69 -2.67 0.34
CA ASN A 503 32.80 -3.60 1.06
C ASN A 503 31.32 -3.20 1.02
N HIS A 504 31.04 -1.88 1.04
CA HIS A 504 29.69 -1.34 1.13
C HIS A 504 29.37 -0.41 -0.01
N VAL A 505 28.09 -0.32 -0.35
CA VAL A 505 27.56 0.63 -1.34
C VAL A 505 26.32 1.33 -0.83
N MET A 506 26.05 2.50 -1.38
CA MET A 506 24.83 3.25 -1.15
C MET A 506 24.38 3.91 -2.45
N LEU A 507 23.08 3.88 -2.70
CA LEU A 507 22.39 4.55 -3.80
C LEU A 507 21.44 5.60 -3.21
N ARG A 508 21.55 6.82 -3.71
CA ARG A 508 20.55 7.87 -3.51
C ARG A 508 19.98 8.32 -4.83
N LEU A 509 18.69 8.65 -4.82
CA LEU A 509 17.97 9.27 -5.91
C LEU A 509 17.34 10.54 -5.35
N ASP A 510 17.63 11.68 -5.97
CA ASP A 510 17.10 13.00 -5.58
C ASP A 510 17.28 13.30 -4.08
N GLY A 511 18.40 12.86 -3.51
CA GLY A 511 18.79 13.10 -2.11
C GLY A 511 18.27 12.03 -1.14
N GLN A 512 17.31 11.21 -1.56
CA GLN A 512 16.74 10.12 -0.77
C GLN A 512 17.55 8.83 -0.90
N THR A 513 17.84 8.16 0.22
CA THR A 513 18.55 6.88 0.21
C THR A 513 17.59 5.75 -0.15
N LEU A 514 17.76 5.18 -1.35
CA LEU A 514 16.96 4.06 -1.84
C LEU A 514 17.53 2.71 -1.41
N TYR A 515 18.85 2.61 -1.33
CA TYR A 515 19.53 1.37 -0.96
C TYR A 515 20.85 1.66 -0.27
N GLN A 516 21.14 0.92 0.78
CA GLN A 516 22.45 0.88 1.43
C GLN A 516 22.74 -0.55 1.85
N SER A 517 23.91 -1.07 1.48
CA SER A 517 24.29 -2.42 1.86
C SER A 517 24.61 -2.49 3.35
N VAL A 518 23.99 -3.44 4.04
CA VAL A 518 24.29 -3.73 5.44
C VAL A 518 25.46 -4.70 5.62
N SER A 519 25.72 -5.54 4.61
CA SER A 519 26.80 -6.53 4.61
C SER A 519 28.05 -5.96 3.94
N SER A 520 29.21 -6.25 4.53
CA SER A 520 30.52 -5.96 3.95
C SER A 520 30.88 -6.92 2.81
N GLU A 521 30.11 -8.01 2.63
CA GLU A 521 30.32 -8.99 1.56
C GLU A 521 29.49 -8.69 0.30
N ASN A 522 28.96 -7.47 0.18
CA ASN A 522 28.10 -7.05 -0.92
C ASN A 522 28.73 -7.24 -2.31
N PHE A 523 30.06 -7.20 -2.38
CA PHE A 523 30.84 -7.44 -3.60
C PHE A 523 30.69 -8.84 -4.21
N ARG A 524 30.06 -9.81 -3.52
CA ARG A 524 29.95 -11.20 -4.00
C ARG A 524 28.85 -11.42 -5.04
N ALA A 525 27.87 -10.53 -5.11
CA ALA A 525 26.76 -10.59 -6.06
C ALA A 525 26.42 -9.20 -6.59
N TRP A 526 25.96 -9.13 -7.84
CA TRP A 526 25.46 -7.90 -8.45
C TRP A 526 23.99 -7.71 -8.05
N ASN A 527 23.70 -6.74 -7.18
CA ASN A 527 22.35 -6.58 -6.65
C ASN A 527 21.53 -5.68 -7.57
N VAL A 528 20.40 -6.18 -8.05
CA VAL A 528 19.52 -5.52 -9.02
C VAL A 528 18.17 -5.25 -8.37
N LEU A 529 17.81 -3.97 -8.31
CA LEU A 529 16.59 -3.46 -7.68
C LEU A 529 15.67 -2.83 -8.71
N LYS A 530 14.35 -2.98 -8.53
CA LYS A 530 13.36 -2.21 -9.28
C LYS A 530 13.23 -0.81 -8.67
N VAL A 531 13.22 0.22 -9.50
CA VAL A 531 12.88 1.61 -9.14
C VAL A 531 11.89 2.17 -10.15
N THR A 532 11.00 3.04 -9.70
CA THR A 532 10.09 3.79 -10.58
C THR A 532 10.61 5.21 -10.71
N LEU A 533 10.76 5.71 -11.94
CA LEU A 533 11.22 7.07 -12.21
C LEU A 533 10.14 7.80 -13.00
N SER A 534 9.87 9.06 -12.65
CA SER A 534 9.09 9.99 -13.47
C SER A 534 9.92 10.46 -14.67
N ALA A 535 9.29 11.10 -15.67
CA ALA A 535 10.07 11.73 -16.73
C ALA A 535 10.73 13.01 -16.21
N GLY A 536 11.92 13.31 -16.72
CA GLY A 536 12.70 14.49 -16.34
C GLY A 536 14.11 14.16 -15.89
N THR A 537 14.81 15.20 -15.47
CA THR A 537 16.18 15.09 -14.99
C THR A 537 16.17 14.67 -13.53
N HIS A 538 16.80 13.55 -13.18
CA HIS A 538 16.98 13.08 -11.81
C HIS A 538 18.46 13.12 -11.41
N THR A 539 18.73 13.36 -10.14
CA THR A 539 20.08 13.28 -9.57
C THR A 539 20.29 11.92 -8.91
N VAL A 540 21.21 11.13 -9.44
CA VAL A 540 21.62 9.85 -8.86
C VAL A 540 22.98 9.99 -8.20
N GLU A 541 23.05 9.64 -6.92
CA GLU A 541 24.29 9.56 -6.17
C GLU A 541 24.64 8.12 -5.83
N LEU A 542 25.89 7.75 -6.10
CA LEU A 542 26.40 6.39 -5.94
C LEU A 542 27.65 6.45 -5.09
N PHE A 543 27.64 5.72 -3.97
CA PHE A 543 28.74 5.71 -3.03
C PHE A 543 29.28 4.29 -2.83
N GLY A 544 30.60 4.21 -2.68
CA GLY A 544 31.30 3.05 -2.15
C GLY A 544 32.01 3.39 -0.86
N LEU A 545 32.06 2.42 0.06
CA LEU A 545 32.88 2.48 1.26
C LEU A 545 33.66 1.17 1.39
N ASN A 546 34.98 1.32 1.46
CA ASN A 546 35.89 0.22 1.71
C ASN A 546 36.37 0.26 3.16
N LEU A 547 36.42 -0.89 3.84
CA LEU A 547 36.84 -0.99 5.23
C LEU A 547 38.34 -1.26 5.35
N ASP A 548 38.90 -2.03 4.42
CA ASP A 548 40.32 -2.37 4.38
C ASP A 548 40.78 -2.85 2.99
N THR A 549 42.08 -3.09 2.83
CA THR A 549 42.69 -3.77 1.67
C THR A 549 42.24 -3.23 0.30
N LEU A 550 41.54 -4.02 -0.51
CA LEU A 550 41.21 -3.76 -1.91
C LEU A 550 39.82 -3.17 -2.05
N GLY A 551 39.67 -2.19 -2.93
CA GLY A 551 38.42 -1.45 -3.10
C GLY A 551 37.89 -1.53 -4.52
N SER A 552 36.56 -1.66 -4.64
CA SER A 552 35.85 -1.52 -5.91
C SER A 552 34.37 -1.29 -5.63
N PHE A 553 33.74 -0.34 -6.31
CA PHE A 553 32.28 -0.31 -6.39
C PHE A 553 31.84 0.11 -7.78
N GLY A 554 30.62 -0.25 -8.14
CA GLY A 554 30.07 0.12 -9.42
C GLY A 554 28.57 -0.03 -9.44
N ALA A 555 27.95 0.77 -10.30
CA ALA A 555 26.52 0.72 -10.55
C ALA A 555 26.20 0.96 -12.01
N GLU A 556 25.00 0.52 -12.39
CA GLU A 556 24.37 0.75 -13.67
C GLU A 556 22.86 0.94 -13.48
N ILE A 557 22.24 1.69 -14.40
CA ILE A 557 20.78 1.86 -14.44
C ILE A 557 20.31 1.43 -15.83
N ALA A 558 19.28 0.59 -15.87
CA ALA A 558 18.67 0.10 -17.08
C ALA A 558 17.17 0.41 -17.13
N GLY A 559 16.67 0.78 -18.31
CA GLY A 559 15.26 1.03 -18.58
C GLY A 559 15.05 2.11 -19.67
N PRO A 560 13.82 2.56 -19.90
CA PRO A 560 12.58 2.10 -19.24
C PRO A 560 12.20 0.68 -19.65
N PHE A 561 11.53 -0.03 -18.76
CA PHE A 561 10.80 -1.25 -19.04
C PHE A 561 9.29 -0.96 -19.04
N PRO A 562 8.48 -1.67 -19.86
CA PRO A 562 7.03 -1.49 -19.83
C PRO A 562 6.46 -1.80 -18.43
N VAL A 563 5.47 -1.03 -18.00
CA VAL A 563 4.84 -1.20 -16.68
C VAL A 563 4.29 -2.63 -16.52
N GLY A 564 4.54 -3.22 -15.35
CA GLY A 564 4.09 -4.58 -15.00
C GLY A 564 4.99 -5.69 -15.57
N THR A 565 6.11 -5.34 -16.20
CA THR A 565 7.06 -6.33 -16.72
C THR A 565 8.21 -6.62 -15.76
N LEU A 566 8.28 -5.93 -14.61
CA LEU A 566 9.27 -6.15 -13.57
C LEU A 566 8.64 -6.51 -12.19
N ASP A 567 7.40 -7.00 -12.16
CA ASP A 567 6.66 -7.25 -10.92
C ASP A 567 7.17 -8.40 -10.05
N THR A 568 8.02 -9.26 -10.61
CA THR A 568 8.65 -10.38 -9.90
C THR A 568 10.15 -10.43 -10.17
N PRO A 569 10.96 -10.92 -9.22
CA PRO A 569 12.39 -11.14 -9.41
C PRO A 569 12.73 -11.99 -10.64
N ALA A 570 11.88 -12.97 -10.97
CA ALA A 570 12.04 -13.81 -12.15
C ALA A 570 11.82 -13.02 -13.46
N GLN A 571 10.86 -12.10 -13.49
CA GLN A 571 10.66 -11.22 -14.64
C GLN A 571 11.83 -10.24 -14.79
N MET A 572 12.32 -9.66 -13.69
CA MET A 572 13.53 -8.82 -13.70
C MET A 572 14.75 -9.58 -14.25
N ALA A 573 14.97 -10.81 -13.79
CA ALA A 573 16.05 -11.68 -14.23
C ALA A 573 15.97 -12.05 -15.73
N ALA A 574 14.75 -12.10 -16.29
CA ALA A 574 14.50 -12.43 -17.69
C ALA A 574 14.54 -11.21 -18.62
N ALA A 575 14.46 -9.99 -18.08
CA ALA A 575 14.47 -8.77 -18.87
C ALA A 575 15.85 -8.51 -19.52
N ASP A 576 15.85 -7.86 -20.69
CA ASP A 576 17.09 -7.47 -21.39
C ASP A 576 17.75 -6.26 -20.70
N TYR A 577 18.35 -6.51 -19.54
CA TYR A 577 19.01 -5.48 -18.75
C TYR A 577 20.15 -4.80 -19.52
N VAL A 578 20.99 -5.57 -20.22
CA VAL A 578 22.17 -5.03 -20.90
C VAL A 578 21.79 -4.16 -22.10
N GLY A 579 20.75 -4.54 -22.84
CA GLY A 579 20.25 -3.74 -23.95
C GLY A 579 19.62 -2.40 -23.53
N HIS A 580 19.28 -2.22 -22.25
CA HIS A 580 18.57 -1.05 -21.74
C HIS A 580 19.41 -0.17 -20.81
N ILE A 581 20.73 -0.38 -20.70
CA ILE A 581 21.57 0.44 -19.81
C ILE A 581 21.63 1.89 -20.30
N ILE A 582 21.16 2.81 -19.47
CA ILE A 582 21.21 4.27 -19.69
C ILE A 582 22.31 4.95 -18.88
N PHE A 583 22.81 4.30 -17.82
CA PHE A 583 23.90 4.80 -17.01
C PHE A 583 24.84 3.65 -16.60
N SER A 584 26.15 3.90 -16.60
CA SER A 584 27.16 2.97 -16.12
C SER A 584 28.38 3.70 -15.55
N THR A 585 29.00 3.10 -14.54
CA THR A 585 30.30 3.52 -13.98
C THR A 585 31.49 3.10 -14.84
N ALA A 586 31.32 2.16 -15.78
CA ALA A 586 32.38 1.64 -16.63
C ALA A 586 33.23 2.71 -17.36
N PRO A 587 32.65 3.80 -17.92
CA PRO A 587 33.44 4.83 -18.61
C PRO A 587 34.43 5.55 -17.69
N MET A 588 34.17 5.58 -16.38
CA MET A 588 34.99 6.29 -15.39
C MET A 588 36.29 5.55 -15.06
N ARG A 589 36.37 4.26 -15.41
CA ARG A 589 37.55 3.39 -15.20
C ARG A 589 38.78 3.83 -15.99
N ALA A 590 38.60 4.57 -17.07
CA ALA A 590 39.67 4.98 -17.99
C ALA A 590 40.61 6.06 -17.42
N GLY A 591 40.33 6.56 -16.21
CA GLY A 591 41.08 7.67 -15.61
C GLY A 591 40.62 9.04 -16.11
N GLY A 592 41.08 10.10 -15.43
CA GLY A 592 40.73 11.49 -15.76
C GLY A 592 39.38 11.97 -15.22
N SER A 593 38.70 11.13 -14.42
CA SER A 593 37.55 11.52 -13.60
C SER A 593 37.97 11.67 -12.14
N GLN A 594 37.21 12.44 -11.36
CA GLN A 594 37.40 12.58 -9.92
C GLN A 594 36.13 12.14 -9.20
N PHE A 595 36.27 11.62 -7.97
CA PHE A 595 35.13 11.44 -7.09
C PHE A 595 34.55 12.81 -6.75
N GLN A 596 33.24 12.95 -6.90
CA GLN A 596 32.59 14.26 -6.81
C GLN A 596 31.85 14.47 -5.52
N VAL A 597 31.52 13.40 -4.80
CA VAL A 597 30.74 13.48 -3.58
C VAL A 597 31.23 12.49 -2.53
N SER A 598 31.02 12.82 -1.27
CA SER A 598 31.25 11.93 -0.12
C SER A 598 30.20 12.17 0.95
N THR A 599 30.03 11.22 1.88
CA THR A 599 29.21 11.41 3.07
C THR A 599 30.05 11.15 4.33
N GLY A 600 29.79 11.91 5.40
CA GLY A 600 30.50 11.83 6.68
C GLY A 600 31.48 13.00 6.96
N ALA A 601 31.67 13.32 8.24
CA ALA A 601 32.29 14.58 8.69
C ALA A 601 33.82 14.55 8.86
N SER A 602 34.48 13.39 8.86
CA SER A 602 35.89 13.27 9.27
C SER A 602 36.91 13.50 8.15
N ALA A 603 36.52 13.31 6.88
CA ALA A 603 37.33 13.63 5.70
C ALA A 603 36.42 13.69 4.46
N ALA A 604 36.05 14.89 4.00
CA ALA A 604 35.24 15.03 2.78
C ALA A 604 36.12 14.92 1.53
N THR A 605 35.71 14.09 0.56
CA THR A 605 36.20 14.07 -0.82
C THR A 605 35.12 14.62 -1.74
N GLY A 606 35.49 15.41 -2.74
CA GLY A 606 34.57 16.07 -3.64
C GLY A 606 33.81 17.20 -2.94
N LEU A 607 32.55 17.36 -3.31
CA LEU A 607 31.59 18.27 -2.71
C LEU A 607 30.70 17.51 -1.73
N THR A 608 30.21 18.18 -0.69
CA THR A 608 29.26 17.59 0.25
C THR A 608 28.03 18.47 0.42
N CYS A 609 26.88 17.83 0.52
CA CYS A 609 25.59 18.47 0.76
C CYS A 609 25.08 18.17 2.17
N PRO A 610 24.23 19.04 2.74
CA PRO A 610 23.51 18.72 3.97
C PRO A 610 22.67 17.44 3.83
N ASP A 611 22.37 16.78 4.94
CA ASP A 611 21.47 15.62 4.93
C ASP A 611 20.12 16.01 4.29
N GLY A 612 19.62 15.15 3.40
CA GLY A 612 18.39 15.37 2.62
C GLY A 612 18.60 16.06 1.26
N PHE A 613 19.78 16.64 0.99
CA PHE A 613 20.08 17.28 -0.30
C PHE A 613 20.96 16.37 -1.17
N ALA A 614 20.67 16.31 -2.46
CA ALA A 614 21.53 15.71 -3.49
C ALA A 614 22.52 16.74 -4.04
N LEU A 615 23.74 16.33 -4.37
CA LEU A 615 24.65 17.20 -5.12
C LEU A 615 24.25 17.24 -6.60
N GLU A 616 23.70 18.34 -7.09
CA GLU A 616 23.37 18.48 -8.51
C GLU A 616 24.54 19.09 -9.29
N LEU A 617 24.94 18.38 -10.36
CA LEU A 617 26.06 18.75 -11.24
C LEU A 617 25.61 18.99 -12.70
N CYS A 618 24.30 19.11 -12.94
CA CYS A 618 23.76 19.25 -14.29
C CYS A 618 24.18 20.60 -14.90
N ASP A 619 24.19 21.63 -14.06
CA ASP A 619 24.55 23.00 -14.41
C ASP A 619 25.76 23.51 -13.61
N THR A 620 26.28 24.67 -14.04
CA THR A 620 27.35 25.37 -13.34
C THR A 620 26.84 26.70 -12.76
N PRO A 621 27.09 27.01 -11.47
CA PRO A 621 27.88 26.24 -10.49
C PRO A 621 27.15 25.02 -9.91
N ALA A 622 27.91 24.08 -9.33
CA ALA A 622 27.35 22.96 -8.58
C ALA A 622 26.51 23.44 -7.39
N VAL A 623 25.37 22.81 -7.18
CA VAL A 623 24.42 23.15 -6.10
C VAL A 623 23.99 21.90 -5.35
N CYS A 624 23.48 22.06 -4.14
CA CYS A 624 22.81 21.01 -3.40
C CYS A 624 21.30 21.24 -3.52
N VAL A 625 20.55 20.22 -3.96
CA VAL A 625 19.10 20.30 -4.16
C VAL A 625 18.40 19.28 -3.28
N ASP A 626 17.48 19.75 -2.45
CA ASP A 626 16.46 18.91 -1.82
C ASP A 626 15.22 19.03 -2.70
N ARG A 627 14.87 17.92 -3.35
CA ARG A 627 13.76 17.84 -4.28
C ARG A 627 12.63 17.05 -3.63
N ASP A 628 11.46 17.67 -3.61
CA ASP A 628 10.23 17.08 -3.13
C ASP A 628 9.26 16.99 -4.30
N GLU A 629 8.80 15.77 -4.60
CA GLU A 629 7.90 15.48 -5.72
C GLU A 629 6.58 14.93 -5.18
N THR A 630 5.48 15.48 -5.70
CA THR A 630 4.13 15.00 -5.44
C THR A 630 3.40 14.84 -6.76
N TYR A 631 2.62 13.77 -6.93
CA TYR A 631 1.87 13.59 -8.17
C TYR A 631 0.87 14.73 -8.36
N CYS A 632 0.62 15.12 -9.62
CA CYS A 632 -0.47 16.04 -9.90
C CYS A 632 -1.74 15.40 -9.34
N GLY A 633 -2.46 16.13 -8.48
CA GLY A 633 -3.81 15.75 -8.11
C GLY A 633 -4.62 15.71 -9.40
N ILE A 634 -4.90 14.51 -9.90
CA ILE A 634 -5.93 14.32 -10.92
C ILE A 634 -7.19 14.91 -10.30
N ARG A 635 -7.73 15.93 -10.94
CA ARG A 635 -9.08 16.42 -10.66
C ARG A 635 -10.06 15.80 -11.65
#